data_AF-A0A1A8HZL6-F1
#
_entry.id   AF-A0A1A8HZL6-F1
#
_cell.length_a   1.000
_cell.length_b   1.000
_cell.length_c   1.000
_cell.angle_alpha   90.00
_cell.angle_beta   90.00
_cell.angle_gamma   90.00
#
_symmetry.space_group_name_H-M   'P 1'
#
loop_
_entity.id
_entity.type
_entity.pdbx_description
1 polymer ?
#
loop_
_entity_poly.entity_id
_entity_poly.type
_entity_poly.pdbx_seq_one_letter_code
_entity_poly.pdbx_strand_id
1 'polypeptide(L)'
;MMRRPRATTAKVSNYKENETMDSERSFSEAASSDEDMEEWRPPEPKTSSKRARGPAAVVKKPASTRTAKPKVPKEPKVHKASGVPKPRATRKPAAERKPPVSRNPKNAAVPETATTKRKISECDFEENKRMRMTESEEAKAHKDDTDIRLKEERVSFIVSEANQTDNWAGEGSSQAGLQVKKEEAEEEDFRFDEPCLKEQSAALPGPTALSLMNDLGMLWDLKELLSTMTGVNKWVCVNIVTLLHEENTIPFIVRYRKEMINHLDADAVRDVQMVYDELCSVAKKTQSVIRTLKKDGVLTPELENSLRSCRSADELDHVNAPYKKGSKLSKARRAKALGLEDAATALMNTPHTLDLRAWVKPGTEGLSSVEDVSTGVVHILADMIAKDSDTLTYIKTLWDRSCVTIQSSVSKSALNKKEQGKSDQGCKKPGDEQNKNKDLDKFHLYFDFTCNIKRIQSHQTLAINRGESLKILTVKVNIPDRVRSDFTLWCINNRWRPKTFAKEELRAIISNAVEDSYKRLIVPFLTRSCRTKLTSAAEKESIAMFVRNLRQRLLVCPVRGCVIMGVDPGYRHGCKLAILSPTSQILHTDVVYLHNSGQQHREAEKLRHLMIQYSCSKVVIGNGTACRETEAFFSDLISRRFFHPLDVSYIITNEAGASIYSVSPEAVKEMPDLDPNLRSAVSIGRRVQDPLAELVKIDPKHIGIGTYQHDVSAGALKAALDGVVQECVSFVGVDINICSETLMRHVAGLNAGRAQSITEWREKNGAFINREQLKLVKGMGPKSFQQCAGFIRINPLTLNSARATSQSAPAVPDKPVAKKGKGKVGVSIPNSLNPLDQTCIHPESYNVAQRFLSLVGGSVDQIGNACLRQCVENKVKASCVDELARAVDTTPETLQLIIDGLTQPPGFDIRQNFGQADFKRGIVSMSDLQVGAVLTGRVDNTTLFGSFVDIGVGRAGLIHKSNITLDKLPVSQRRRSLALGPGERVEVRVLNVDLQRGRIGLDLIRVLQ
;
A
#
# COMPACT_ATOMS: atom_id res chain seq x y z
N MET A 1 -12.24 -78.28 14.34
CA MET A 1 -11.04 -78.80 13.61
C MET A 1 -9.97 -77.70 13.70
N MET A 2 -8.74 -77.87 14.20
CA MET A 2 -7.65 -78.87 14.05
C MET A 2 -6.86 -78.84 12.72
N ARG A 3 -5.51 -78.76 12.86
CA ARG A 3 -4.41 -79.03 11.88
C ARG A 3 -4.19 -77.92 10.81
N ARG A 4 -3.00 -77.30 10.56
CA ARG A 4 -1.54 -77.67 10.52
C ARG A 4 -1.18 -78.76 9.49
N PRO A 5 0.07 -78.88 8.97
CA PRO A 5 1.12 -77.87 8.66
C PRO A 5 1.94 -78.18 7.36
N ARG A 6 3.02 -77.43 7.06
CA ARG A 6 4.37 -77.82 6.50
C ARG A 6 5.21 -76.53 6.26
N ALA A 7 6.50 -76.37 6.61
CA ALA A 7 7.76 -77.12 6.35
C ALA A 7 8.36 -76.81 4.94
N THR A 8 9.67 -76.65 4.69
CA THR A 8 10.89 -77.18 5.39
C THR A 8 12.21 -76.41 5.01
N THR A 9 13.28 -76.49 5.85
CA THR A 9 14.77 -76.30 5.58
C THR A 9 15.31 -74.96 4.98
N ALA A 10 16.43 -74.29 5.36
CA ALA A 10 17.78 -74.59 5.95
C ALA A 10 18.82 -75.17 4.93
N LYS A 11 20.13 -74.83 4.86
CA LYS A 11 21.18 -74.10 5.69
C LYS A 11 21.73 -72.84 4.95
N VAL A 12 22.68 -71.97 5.37
CA VAL A 12 23.87 -71.88 6.30
C VAL A 12 25.25 -72.34 5.75
N SER A 13 26.19 -71.39 5.57
CA SER A 13 27.67 -71.53 5.58
C SER A 13 28.37 -70.18 5.90
N ASN A 14 29.62 -70.20 6.39
CA ASN A 14 30.35 -69.07 7.03
C ASN A 14 31.78 -68.87 6.47
N TYR A 15 32.49 -67.86 7.01
CA TYR A 15 33.97 -67.65 7.08
C TYR A 15 34.62 -66.86 5.92
N LYS A 16 35.29 -65.70 6.17
CA LYS A 16 36.65 -65.40 6.75
C LYS A 16 37.78 -65.63 5.72
N GLU A 17 38.88 -64.86 5.64
CA GLU A 17 39.34 -63.62 6.30
C GLU A 17 40.54 -63.00 5.49
N ASN A 18 41.15 -61.93 5.99
CA ASN A 18 42.50 -61.38 5.69
C ASN A 18 42.80 -60.55 4.40
N GLU A 19 43.07 -59.26 4.65
CA GLU A 19 44.31 -58.50 4.35
C GLU A 19 44.97 -58.51 2.95
N THR A 20 45.10 -57.32 2.34
CA THR A 20 46.41 -56.61 2.18
C THR A 20 46.23 -55.13 1.81
N MET A 21 47.33 -54.36 1.82
CA MET A 21 47.44 -52.90 1.57
C MET A 21 47.36 -52.57 0.05
N ASP A 22 47.34 -51.33 -0.46
CA ASP A 22 47.67 -50.00 0.11
C ASP A 22 47.08 -48.83 -0.72
N SER A 23 47.39 -47.59 -0.30
CA SER A 23 47.43 -46.32 -1.05
C SER A 23 46.22 -45.36 -1.07
N GLU A 24 46.57 -44.07 -1.09
CA GLU A 24 45.75 -42.89 -0.82
C GLU A 24 44.74 -42.49 -1.93
N ARG A 25 43.58 -41.92 -1.57
CA ARG A 25 43.33 -40.46 -1.57
C ARG A 25 41.88 -40.09 -1.23
N SER A 26 41.72 -38.98 -0.50
CA SER A 26 40.41 -38.37 -0.23
C SER A 26 40.00 -37.40 -1.35
N PHE A 27 38.70 -37.34 -1.63
CA PHE A 27 38.05 -36.12 -2.13
C PHE A 27 36.60 -36.09 -1.67
N SER A 28 36.16 -34.95 -1.14
CA SER A 28 34.83 -34.76 -0.56
C SER A 28 34.29 -33.38 -0.92
N GLU A 29 33.44 -33.30 -1.95
CA GLU A 29 32.73 -32.08 -2.32
C GLU A 29 31.26 -32.39 -2.66
N ALA A 30 30.36 -31.88 -1.84
CA ALA A 30 28.92 -31.83 -2.11
C ALA A 30 28.46 -30.40 -1.80
N ALA A 31 28.16 -29.62 -2.85
CA ALA A 31 27.88 -28.20 -2.71
C ALA A 31 26.45 -27.93 -2.18
N SER A 32 26.35 -27.14 -1.12
CA SER A 32 25.07 -26.60 -0.62
C SER A 32 24.53 -25.51 -1.56
N SER A 33 23.24 -25.22 -1.47
CA SER A 33 22.55 -24.20 -2.26
C SER A 33 21.99 -23.08 -1.37
N ASP A 34 22.68 -21.93 -1.37
CA ASP A 34 22.27 -20.74 -0.62
C ASP A 34 21.17 -19.95 -1.36
N GLU A 35 20.09 -19.60 -0.65
CA GLU A 35 19.05 -18.65 -1.07
C GLU A 35 19.16 -17.36 -0.23
N ASP A 36 20.13 -16.51 -0.55
CA ASP A 36 20.37 -15.24 0.17
C ASP A 36 19.20 -14.25 0.08
N MET A 37 18.86 -13.63 1.21
CA MET A 37 18.11 -12.37 1.23
C MET A 37 19.06 -11.18 1.02
N GLU A 38 18.63 -10.19 0.23
CA GLU A 38 19.48 -9.08 -0.24
C GLU A 38 19.98 -8.17 0.93
N GLU A 39 21.20 -8.40 1.42
CA GLU A 39 21.90 -7.49 2.34
C GLU A 39 22.17 -6.14 1.66
N TRP A 40 21.52 -5.07 2.13
CA TRP A 40 21.71 -3.73 1.56
C TRP A 40 22.99 -3.06 2.05
N ARG A 41 23.87 -2.69 1.11
CA ARG A 41 24.98 -1.76 1.35
C ARG A 41 24.63 -0.37 0.79
N PRO A 42 24.90 0.72 1.53
CA PRO A 42 24.65 2.07 1.03
C PRO A 42 25.57 2.42 -0.16
N PRO A 43 25.10 3.21 -1.13
CA PRO A 43 25.93 3.67 -2.24
C PRO A 43 26.98 4.67 -1.74
N GLU A 44 28.25 4.46 -2.11
CA GLU A 44 29.35 5.35 -1.73
C GLU A 44 29.17 6.78 -2.28
N PRO A 45 29.42 7.82 -1.47
CA PRO A 45 29.44 9.20 -1.97
C PRO A 45 30.65 9.41 -2.89
N LYS A 46 30.40 9.90 -4.12
CA LYS A 46 31.45 10.16 -5.12
C LYS A 46 32.42 11.24 -4.65
N THR A 47 33.55 10.85 -4.09
CA THR A 47 34.60 11.76 -3.61
C THR A 47 35.46 12.26 -4.77
N SER A 48 35.33 13.55 -5.12
CA SER A 48 36.25 14.21 -6.03
C SER A 48 37.60 14.45 -5.35
N SER A 49 38.68 13.87 -5.86
CA SER A 49 40.00 13.89 -5.22
C SER A 49 40.72 15.24 -5.39
N LYS A 50 40.78 16.03 -4.31
CA LYS A 50 41.82 17.06 -4.11
C LYS A 50 42.36 17.02 -2.67
N ARG A 51 43.69 16.94 -2.55
CA ARG A 51 44.41 16.91 -1.27
C ARG A 51 44.31 18.26 -0.53
N ALA A 52 44.07 18.22 0.77
CA ALA A 52 44.51 19.22 1.74
C ALA A 52 44.82 18.51 3.08
N ARG A 53 45.71 19.08 3.90
CA ARG A 53 46.07 18.55 5.23
C ARG A 53 45.13 19.13 6.31
N GLY A 54 44.91 18.39 7.39
CA GLY A 54 44.22 18.90 8.59
C GLY A 54 45.08 19.90 9.40
N PRO A 55 44.53 20.44 10.50
CA PRO A 55 44.99 19.98 11.81
C PRO A 55 43.86 19.82 12.86
N ALA A 56 44.25 19.46 14.10
CA ALA A 56 43.37 19.25 15.25
C ALA A 56 43.07 20.54 16.06
N ALA A 57 42.29 20.40 17.14
CA ALA A 57 41.68 21.49 17.92
C ALA A 57 42.61 22.22 18.91
N VAL A 58 42.24 23.45 19.31
CA VAL A 58 42.54 24.07 20.62
C VAL A 58 41.71 25.35 20.87
N VAL A 59 41.14 25.48 22.09
CA VAL A 59 40.76 26.67 22.93
C VAL A 59 40.08 27.95 22.33
N LYS A 60 39.30 28.67 23.16
CA LYS A 60 38.55 29.91 22.85
C LYS A 60 39.23 31.21 23.37
N LYS A 61 38.83 32.35 22.79
CA LYS A 61 39.04 33.78 23.20
C LYS A 61 40.39 34.44 22.80
N PRO A 62 40.47 35.79 22.65
CA PRO A 62 39.45 36.71 22.09
C PRO A 62 39.99 37.90 21.23
N ALA A 63 39.08 38.52 20.46
CA ALA A 63 38.99 39.96 20.14
C ALA A 63 39.98 40.70 19.18
N SER A 64 39.45 41.85 18.70
CA SER A 64 40.09 43.04 18.10
C SER A 64 40.14 43.25 16.56
N THR A 65 39.47 44.35 16.17
CA THR A 65 39.64 45.32 15.07
C THR A 65 40.97 45.31 14.27
N ARG A 66 41.08 45.83 13.01
CA ARG A 66 40.70 47.21 12.58
C ARG A 66 40.88 47.44 11.05
N THR A 67 40.31 48.55 10.53
CA THR A 67 40.56 49.32 9.25
C THR A 67 41.60 48.84 8.21
N ALA A 68 41.45 48.83 6.86
CA ALA A 68 40.70 49.60 5.83
C ALA A 68 41.55 50.59 4.97
N LYS A 69 41.29 50.62 3.63
CA LYS A 69 41.75 51.53 2.52
C LYS A 69 43.10 51.21 1.80
N PRO A 70 43.36 51.69 0.55
CA PRO A 70 42.50 52.28 -0.51
C PRO A 70 42.67 51.67 -1.95
N LYS A 71 42.11 52.33 -2.98
CA LYS A 71 42.09 51.96 -4.43
C LYS A 71 43.37 52.30 -5.21
N VAL A 72 43.58 51.63 -6.36
CA VAL A 72 44.14 52.21 -7.62
C VAL A 72 43.44 51.54 -8.83
N PRO A 73 43.04 52.27 -9.90
CA PRO A 73 42.35 51.71 -11.08
C PRO A 73 43.31 51.36 -12.26
N LYS A 74 42.79 50.68 -13.30
CA LYS A 74 43.37 50.63 -14.65
C LYS A 74 42.30 50.69 -15.74
N GLU A 75 42.70 51.20 -16.90
CA GLU A 75 41.84 51.60 -18.03
C GLU A 75 42.21 50.81 -19.33
N PRO A 76 41.75 51.12 -20.56
CA PRO A 76 41.14 50.09 -21.43
C PRO A 76 41.97 49.68 -22.65
N LYS A 77 41.48 48.72 -23.45
CA LYS A 77 41.98 48.44 -24.81
C LYS A 77 40.89 48.19 -25.86
N VAL A 78 41.18 48.74 -27.04
CA VAL A 78 40.37 49.04 -28.24
C VAL A 78 39.97 47.81 -29.10
N HIS A 79 39.03 47.99 -30.04
CA HIS A 79 38.44 47.00 -30.96
C HIS A 79 39.04 46.98 -32.40
N LYS A 80 38.50 46.09 -33.26
CA LYS A 80 38.47 46.04 -34.77
C LYS A 80 39.67 45.36 -35.48
N ALA A 81 39.53 44.67 -36.63
CA ALA A 81 38.32 44.24 -37.41
C ALA A 81 38.58 43.07 -38.43
N SER A 82 37.48 42.44 -38.89
CA SER A 82 37.16 41.82 -40.21
C SER A 82 38.17 40.98 -41.07
N GLY A 83 37.72 39.80 -41.56
CA GLY A 83 38.32 39.03 -42.68
C GLY A 83 37.50 37.77 -43.10
N VAL A 84 37.50 37.38 -44.39
CA VAL A 84 36.58 36.40 -45.06
C VAL A 84 37.25 35.87 -46.38
N PRO A 85 36.89 34.75 -47.08
CA PRO A 85 36.48 33.35 -46.74
C PRO A 85 37.29 32.20 -47.47
N LYS A 86 37.06 30.92 -47.08
CA LYS A 86 37.01 29.63 -47.87
C LYS A 86 38.15 29.21 -48.85
N PRO A 87 38.37 27.89 -49.03
CA PRO A 87 37.93 27.22 -50.28
C PRO A 87 37.22 25.85 -50.09
N ARG A 88 36.90 25.13 -51.19
CA ARG A 88 36.12 23.86 -51.23
C ARG A 88 36.39 23.04 -52.52
N ALA A 89 36.84 21.78 -52.40
CA ALA A 89 36.77 20.70 -53.43
C ALA A 89 37.19 19.34 -52.77
N THR A 90 37.07 18.13 -53.34
CA THR A 90 36.59 17.60 -54.66
C THR A 90 35.50 16.51 -54.45
N ARG A 91 35.24 15.61 -55.44
CA ARG A 91 34.04 14.74 -55.50
C ARG A 91 34.22 13.51 -56.43
N LYS A 92 33.73 12.32 -56.02
CA LYS A 92 33.49 11.10 -56.85
C LYS A 92 34.77 10.39 -57.40
N PRO A 93 34.74 9.10 -57.86
CA PRO A 93 33.87 8.50 -58.90
C PRO A 93 32.83 7.45 -58.42
N ALA A 94 32.29 6.67 -59.36
CA ALA A 94 31.35 5.54 -59.19
C ALA A 94 31.45 4.59 -60.42
N ALA A 95 30.63 3.53 -60.47
CA ALA A 95 30.71 2.33 -61.35
C ALA A 95 31.58 1.20 -60.73
N GLU A 96 31.42 -0.09 -61.04
CA GLU A 96 30.68 -0.75 -62.15
C GLU A 96 29.59 -1.77 -61.71
N ARG A 97 29.05 -2.55 -62.66
CA ARG A 97 28.02 -3.60 -62.49
C ARG A 97 28.28 -4.78 -63.43
N LYS A 98 28.06 -6.02 -62.94
CA LYS A 98 27.82 -7.27 -63.74
C LYS A 98 29.06 -7.74 -64.56
N PRO A 99 29.15 -8.99 -65.08
CA PRO A 99 28.11 -9.92 -65.60
C PRO A 99 27.92 -11.24 -64.82
N PRO A 100 26.94 -12.09 -65.20
CA PRO A 100 26.60 -13.34 -64.49
C PRO A 100 27.16 -14.61 -65.15
N VAL A 101 27.12 -15.74 -64.43
CA VAL A 101 27.23 -17.08 -65.02
C VAL A 101 25.88 -17.77 -64.99
N SER A 102 25.29 -17.98 -66.16
CA SER A 102 24.10 -18.81 -66.36
C SER A 102 24.49 -20.19 -66.89
N ARG A 103 23.87 -21.26 -66.36
CA ARG A 103 23.65 -22.49 -67.14
C ARG A 103 22.17 -22.61 -67.50
N ASN A 104 21.90 -22.22 -68.73
CA ASN A 104 20.71 -22.57 -69.53
C ASN A 104 20.95 -23.97 -70.19
N PRO A 105 19.99 -24.57 -70.94
CA PRO A 105 18.60 -24.15 -71.16
C PRO A 105 17.52 -25.25 -70.99
N LYS A 106 16.29 -24.76 -70.98
CA LYS A 106 15.01 -25.32 -71.44
C LYS A 106 15.03 -26.55 -72.39
N ASN A 107 14.03 -27.42 -72.17
CA ASN A 107 13.16 -28.07 -73.18
C ASN A 107 11.79 -28.31 -72.48
N ALA A 108 10.62 -28.31 -73.09
CA ALA A 108 10.13 -27.78 -74.37
C ALA A 108 8.65 -27.32 -74.15
N ALA A 109 7.87 -26.98 -75.18
CA ALA A 109 6.51 -26.41 -75.04
C ALA A 109 5.46 -27.10 -75.93
N VAL A 110 4.17 -26.74 -75.76
CA VAL A 110 2.99 -27.07 -76.63
C VAL A 110 2.48 -28.53 -76.47
N PRO A 111 1.18 -28.87 -76.66
CA PRO A 111 -0.02 -28.09 -77.01
C PRO A 111 -1.18 -28.11 -75.96
N GLU A 112 -2.29 -27.47 -76.33
CA GLU A 112 -3.61 -27.56 -75.68
C GLU A 112 -4.44 -28.78 -76.15
N THR A 113 -5.69 -28.91 -75.66
CA THR A 113 -6.81 -29.77 -76.16
C THR A 113 -6.71 -31.30 -75.99
N ALA A 114 -7.80 -32.06 -75.82
CA ALA A 114 -9.15 -31.75 -75.29
C ALA A 114 -9.97 -33.04 -74.98
N THR A 115 -10.93 -32.95 -74.05
CA THR A 115 -12.07 -33.89 -73.83
C THR A 115 -11.73 -35.35 -73.42
N THR A 116 -12.61 -36.20 -72.85
CA THR A 116 -14.09 -36.16 -72.67
C THR A 116 -14.54 -36.83 -71.35
N LYS A 117 -15.61 -36.29 -70.73
CA LYS A 117 -16.64 -36.88 -69.80
C LYS A 117 -16.87 -35.90 -68.62
N ARG A 118 -17.89 -35.05 -68.68
CA ARG A 118 -19.33 -35.27 -68.32
C ARG A 118 -19.52 -35.60 -66.83
N LYS A 119 -20.42 -34.93 -66.08
CA LYS A 119 -21.16 -33.66 -66.29
C LYS A 119 -21.73 -33.18 -64.92
N ILE A 120 -21.88 -31.86 -64.74
CA ILE A 120 -23.10 -31.13 -64.29
C ILE A 120 -24.12 -32.00 -63.49
N SER A 121 -24.31 -31.91 -62.17
CA SER A 121 -24.67 -30.79 -61.25
C SER A 121 -26.16 -30.40 -61.26
N GLU A 122 -26.83 -30.41 -60.09
CA GLU A 122 -27.91 -29.48 -59.66
C GLU A 122 -28.45 -29.85 -58.25
N CYS A 123 -29.38 -29.03 -57.72
CA CYS A 123 -30.13 -29.22 -56.47
C CYS A 123 -31.42 -30.08 -56.74
N ASP A 124 -32.37 -30.37 -55.84
CA ASP A 124 -32.69 -29.85 -54.50
C ASP A 124 -33.68 -30.80 -53.73
N PHE A 125 -33.89 -30.57 -52.43
CA PHE A 125 -34.99 -31.06 -51.52
C PHE A 125 -35.26 -32.56 -51.14
N GLU A 126 -35.57 -32.74 -49.84
CA GLU A 126 -36.45 -33.69 -49.08
C GLU A 126 -37.00 -35.02 -49.68
N GLU A 127 -36.96 -36.14 -48.91
CA GLU A 127 -38.14 -36.63 -48.12
C GLU A 127 -37.82 -37.82 -47.14
N ASN A 128 -38.85 -38.33 -46.43
CA ASN A 128 -38.82 -39.23 -45.26
C ASN A 128 -39.10 -40.74 -45.52
N LYS A 129 -38.60 -41.67 -44.66
CA LYS A 129 -39.44 -42.69 -43.94
C LYS A 129 -38.76 -43.61 -42.87
N ARG A 130 -39.64 -44.22 -42.05
CA ARG A 130 -39.50 -45.15 -40.89
C ARG A 130 -38.92 -46.54 -41.25
N MET A 131 -38.65 -47.55 -40.37
CA MET A 131 -39.15 -47.94 -39.00
C MET A 131 -38.05 -48.84 -38.28
N ARG A 132 -38.17 -49.78 -37.31
CA ARG A 132 -39.26 -50.58 -36.64
C ARG A 132 -38.75 -51.35 -35.36
N MET A 133 -39.51 -51.35 -34.25
CA MET A 133 -39.47 -52.26 -33.04
C MET A 133 -38.15 -52.38 -32.23
N THR A 134 -38.03 -52.94 -31.01
CA THR A 134 -38.88 -53.67 -29.99
C THR A 134 -38.47 -53.18 -28.56
N GLU A 135 -39.38 -52.86 -27.59
CA GLU A 135 -39.90 -53.70 -26.46
C GLU A 135 -38.84 -54.16 -25.41
N SER A 136 -39.05 -54.22 -24.08
CA SER A 136 -40.20 -53.91 -23.18
C SER A 136 -39.79 -53.71 -21.69
N GLU A 137 -40.58 -52.91 -20.94
CA GLU A 137 -41.18 -53.03 -19.57
C GLU A 137 -40.50 -53.91 -18.45
N GLU A 138 -40.66 -53.69 -17.12
CA GLU A 138 -41.78 -53.16 -16.31
C GLU A 138 -41.37 -52.26 -15.09
N ALA A 139 -42.38 -51.62 -14.47
CA ALA A 139 -42.34 -50.79 -13.26
C ALA A 139 -42.10 -51.58 -11.93
N LYS A 140 -41.95 -51.02 -10.71
CA LYS A 140 -42.80 -50.12 -9.87
C LYS A 140 -42.00 -49.61 -8.64
N ALA A 141 -42.30 -48.54 -7.87
CA ALA A 141 -43.04 -47.27 -8.04
C ALA A 141 -42.91 -46.38 -6.75
N HIS A 142 -43.07 -45.05 -6.84
CA HIS A 142 -43.15 -44.02 -5.74
C HIS A 142 -41.86 -43.77 -4.88
N LYS A 143 -41.60 -42.58 -4.30
CA LYS A 143 -42.45 -41.40 -4.00
C LYS A 143 -41.64 -40.07 -3.85
N ASP A 144 -42.35 -38.93 -3.94
CA ASP A 144 -42.07 -37.55 -3.47
C ASP A 144 -40.90 -36.68 -4.03
N ASP A 145 -41.30 -35.49 -4.50
CA ASP A 145 -40.63 -34.18 -4.72
C ASP A 145 -39.16 -34.02 -5.22
N THR A 146 -39.04 -33.39 -6.40
CA THR A 146 -37.87 -32.59 -6.81
C THR A 146 -38.23 -31.27 -7.52
N ASP A 147 -37.31 -30.31 -7.39
CA ASP A 147 -37.01 -29.15 -8.25
C ASP A 147 -37.99 -27.96 -8.38
N ILE A 148 -37.73 -26.98 -7.51
CA ILE A 148 -37.13 -25.68 -7.89
C ILE A 148 -37.84 -24.93 -9.04
N ARG A 149 -38.65 -23.94 -8.67
CA ARG A 149 -39.21 -22.95 -9.61
C ARG A 149 -39.22 -21.55 -9.02
N LEU A 150 -38.05 -20.90 -8.95
CA LEU A 150 -37.98 -19.46 -8.69
C LEU A 150 -38.48 -18.69 -9.92
N LYS A 151 -39.70 -18.17 -9.83
CA LYS A 151 -40.25 -17.20 -10.80
C LYS A 151 -39.67 -15.81 -10.55
N GLU A 152 -39.34 -15.11 -11.62
CA GLU A 152 -39.42 -13.66 -11.65
C GLU A 152 -40.87 -13.22 -11.89
N GLU A 153 -41.34 -12.19 -11.19
CA GLU A 153 -42.35 -11.17 -11.59
C GLU A 153 -42.60 -10.27 -10.37
N ARG A 154 -42.14 -9.01 -10.36
CA ARG A 154 -42.86 -7.81 -10.87
C ARG A 154 -44.26 -7.60 -10.27
N VAL A 155 -44.41 -6.56 -9.45
CA VAL A 155 -45.52 -5.59 -9.56
C VAL A 155 -45.02 -4.19 -9.17
N SER A 156 -45.52 -3.15 -9.83
CA SER A 156 -45.30 -1.73 -9.50
C SER A 156 -46.63 -1.05 -9.16
N PHE A 157 -46.69 -0.27 -8.08
CA PHE A 157 -47.76 0.71 -7.82
C PHE A 157 -47.12 2.08 -7.65
N ILE A 158 -47.38 3.06 -8.53
CA ILE A 158 -48.62 3.84 -8.76
C ILE A 158 -48.72 5.02 -7.80
N VAL A 159 -48.74 6.21 -8.41
CA VAL A 159 -49.00 7.51 -7.78
C VAL A 159 -50.50 7.74 -7.73
N SER A 160 -50.99 8.35 -6.65
CA SER A 160 -52.35 8.88 -6.57
C SER A 160 -52.28 10.38 -6.31
N GLU A 161 -52.73 11.18 -7.27
CA GLU A 161 -53.00 12.61 -7.07
C GLU A 161 -54.33 12.79 -6.33
N ALA A 162 -54.44 13.83 -5.51
CA ALA A 162 -55.70 14.33 -4.99
C ALA A 162 -55.64 15.86 -4.90
N ASN A 163 -56.26 16.54 -5.87
CA ASN A 163 -56.48 17.98 -5.79
C ASN A 163 -57.65 18.27 -4.85
N GLN A 164 -57.47 19.27 -3.98
CA GLN A 164 -58.57 20.12 -3.54
C GLN A 164 -58.07 21.54 -3.28
N THR A 165 -58.96 22.51 -3.50
CA THR A 165 -58.75 23.95 -3.36
C THR A 165 -58.86 24.35 -1.86
N ASP A 166 -58.49 25.54 -1.37
CA ASP A 166 -58.83 26.88 -1.87
C ASP A 166 -58.07 28.02 -1.14
N ASN A 167 -57.86 29.13 -1.86
CA ASN A 167 -57.87 30.56 -1.44
C ASN A 167 -57.03 31.18 -0.28
N TRP A 168 -56.87 32.52 -0.43
CA TRP A 168 -56.36 33.58 0.49
C TRP A 168 -54.88 33.50 0.92
N ALA A 169 -54.01 34.52 0.78
CA ALA A 169 -54.07 35.99 0.56
C ALA A 169 -54.25 36.89 1.82
N GLY A 170 -53.54 38.03 1.85
CA GLY A 170 -53.29 38.91 3.02
C GLY A 170 -51.83 38.75 3.49
N GLU A 171 -50.90 39.73 3.44
CA GLU A 171 -50.87 41.12 3.99
C GLU A 171 -50.75 41.17 5.53
N GLY A 172 -49.89 41.98 6.18
CA GLY A 172 -48.90 43.01 5.73
C GLY A 172 -47.54 42.90 6.46
N SER A 173 -46.53 43.74 6.19
CA SER A 173 -46.35 45.13 6.69
C SER A 173 -46.34 45.23 8.23
N SER A 174 -45.40 45.85 8.95
CA SER A 174 -44.38 46.92 8.70
C SER A 174 -43.15 46.71 9.61
N GLN A 175 -41.88 47.04 9.29
CA GLN A 175 -41.23 48.31 8.90
C GLN A 175 -41.00 49.36 10.04
N ALA A 176 -39.94 49.18 10.84
CA ALA A 176 -39.20 50.19 11.64
C ALA A 176 -37.94 49.53 12.28
N GLY A 177 -36.86 50.21 12.72
CA GLY A 177 -36.56 51.64 12.67
C GLY A 177 -35.31 52.11 13.46
N LEU A 178 -34.10 51.68 13.07
CA LEU A 178 -32.77 52.29 13.40
C LEU A 178 -32.14 52.19 14.83
N GLN A 179 -30.80 52.28 14.82
CA GLN A 179 -29.83 52.77 15.83
C GLN A 179 -29.47 51.98 17.11
N VAL A 180 -28.40 51.18 16.96
CA VAL A 180 -27.10 51.30 17.67
C VAL A 180 -27.09 51.85 19.10
N LYS A 181 -26.70 50.99 20.05
CA LYS A 181 -25.81 51.35 21.17
C LYS A 181 -24.83 50.20 21.46
N LYS A 182 -23.91 50.40 22.41
CA LYS A 182 -22.67 49.63 22.56
C LYS A 182 -22.29 49.47 24.03
N GLU A 183 -22.54 48.29 24.59
CA GLU A 183 -21.98 47.76 25.83
C GLU A 183 -21.57 46.31 25.49
N GLU A 184 -20.27 46.01 25.52
CA GLU A 184 -19.52 45.36 26.61
C GLU A 184 -19.48 43.84 26.41
N ALA A 185 -18.32 43.23 26.70
CA ALA A 185 -18.01 41.86 26.27
C ALA A 185 -17.96 40.92 27.48
N GLU A 186 -18.88 39.97 27.53
CA GLU A 186 -18.82 38.85 28.47
C GLU A 186 -17.68 37.89 28.07
N GLU A 187 -17.02 37.29 29.06
CA GLU A 187 -15.84 36.45 28.84
C GLU A 187 -16.26 35.02 28.45
N GLU A 188 -15.71 34.49 27.35
CA GLU A 188 -15.94 33.10 26.91
C GLU A 188 -15.35 32.10 27.92
N ASP A 189 -16.19 31.59 28.83
CA ASP A 189 -15.82 30.51 29.75
C ASP A 189 -15.61 29.19 28.99
N PHE A 190 -14.58 28.43 29.34
CA PHE A 190 -13.99 27.40 28.48
C PHE A 190 -14.70 26.04 28.58
N ARG A 191 -16.03 26.07 28.50
CA ARG A 191 -16.91 24.89 28.45
C ARG A 191 -16.91 24.32 27.03
N PHE A 192 -16.98 22.99 26.91
CA PHE A 192 -17.33 22.38 25.61
C PHE A 192 -18.83 22.62 25.38
N ASP A 193 -19.18 23.29 24.28
CA ASP A 193 -20.58 23.42 23.86
C ASP A 193 -21.20 22.03 23.65
N GLU A 194 -22.37 21.80 24.24
CA GLU A 194 -23.15 20.58 23.99
C GLU A 194 -23.74 20.65 22.56
N PRO A 195 -23.58 19.60 21.73
CA PRO A 195 -24.16 19.57 20.39
C PRO A 195 -25.68 19.40 20.48
N CYS A 196 -26.41 20.52 20.56
CA CYS A 196 -27.86 20.54 20.73
C CYS A 196 -28.59 19.77 19.62
N LEU A 197 -29.09 18.58 19.95
CA LEU A 197 -29.80 17.70 19.02
C LEU A 197 -31.22 18.18 18.77
N LYS A 198 -31.41 18.94 17.69
CA LYS A 198 -32.65 18.86 16.90
C LYS A 198 -32.59 17.60 16.03
N GLU A 199 -33.71 16.87 15.93
CA GLU A 199 -33.78 15.52 15.37
C GLU A 199 -33.13 15.39 13.98
N GLN A 200 -31.97 14.75 13.90
CA GLN A 200 -31.20 14.63 12.65
C GLN A 200 -31.63 13.43 11.80
N SER A 201 -32.83 13.51 11.23
CA SER A 201 -33.14 12.71 10.04
C SER A 201 -32.38 13.29 8.83
N ALA A 202 -31.25 12.67 8.48
CA ALA A 202 -30.46 12.96 7.28
C ALA A 202 -30.08 14.45 7.06
N ALA A 203 -29.46 15.08 8.07
CA ALA A 203 -29.02 16.47 7.97
C ALA A 203 -27.94 16.67 6.88
N LEU A 204 -28.16 17.65 6.00
CA LEU A 204 -27.15 18.12 5.04
C LEU A 204 -26.04 18.92 5.74
N PRO A 205 -24.79 18.89 5.23
CA PRO A 205 -23.67 19.62 5.82
C PRO A 205 -23.89 21.13 5.77
N GLY A 206 -23.44 21.84 6.81
CA GLY A 206 -23.71 23.28 6.98
C GLY A 206 -23.12 24.18 5.89
N PRO A 207 -23.60 25.44 5.77
CA PRO A 207 -23.28 26.34 4.65
C PRO A 207 -21.78 26.54 4.40
N THR A 208 -20.97 26.59 5.46
CA THR A 208 -19.51 26.80 5.40
C THR A 208 -18.78 25.64 4.71
N ALA A 209 -19.17 24.40 4.99
CA ALA A 209 -18.59 23.20 4.35
C ALA A 209 -19.02 23.07 2.87
N LEU A 210 -20.23 23.55 2.55
CA LEU A 210 -20.72 23.64 1.18
C LEU A 210 -19.85 24.55 0.30
N SER A 211 -19.36 25.67 0.83
CA SER A 211 -18.48 26.63 0.12
C SER A 211 -17.08 26.05 -0.14
N LEU A 212 -16.42 25.51 0.90
CA LEU A 212 -15.02 25.08 0.86
C LEU A 212 -14.71 24.03 -0.24
N MET A 213 -15.67 23.19 -0.60
CA MET A 213 -15.48 22.15 -1.63
C MET A 213 -15.63 22.64 -3.07
N ASN A 214 -16.21 23.83 -3.30
CA ASN A 214 -16.49 24.34 -4.65
C ASN A 214 -15.37 25.25 -5.21
N ASP A 215 -14.49 25.80 -4.36
CA ASP A 215 -13.46 26.79 -4.73
C ASP A 215 -12.24 26.24 -5.51
N LEU A 216 -12.26 24.98 -5.96
CA LEU A 216 -11.19 24.41 -6.79
C LEU A 216 -11.12 25.05 -8.20
N GLY A 217 -12.21 25.68 -8.67
CA GLY A 217 -12.26 26.38 -9.97
C GLY A 217 -12.29 25.48 -11.20
N MET A 218 -12.57 24.18 -11.02
CA MET A 218 -12.68 23.17 -12.06
C MET A 218 -14.11 23.08 -12.62
N LEU A 219 -14.30 22.40 -13.76
CA LEU A 219 -15.61 22.19 -14.40
C LEU A 219 -16.30 20.88 -13.96
N TRP A 220 -15.85 20.26 -12.86
CA TRP A 220 -16.45 19.08 -12.26
C TRP A 220 -16.81 19.33 -10.80
N ASP A 221 -17.95 18.80 -10.35
CA ASP A 221 -18.28 18.77 -8.91
C ASP A 221 -17.36 17.77 -8.20
N LEU A 222 -16.64 18.26 -7.19
CA LEU A 222 -15.78 17.44 -6.34
C LEU A 222 -16.58 16.36 -5.60
N LYS A 223 -17.81 16.65 -5.17
CA LYS A 223 -18.62 15.75 -4.32
C LYS A 223 -19.10 14.54 -5.13
N GLU A 224 -19.66 14.79 -6.31
CA GLU A 224 -20.03 13.73 -7.26
C GLU A 224 -18.82 12.97 -7.79
N LEU A 225 -17.71 13.64 -8.14
CA LEU A 225 -16.52 12.95 -8.66
C LEU A 225 -15.86 12.06 -7.59
N LEU A 226 -15.68 12.56 -6.37
CA LEU A 226 -15.12 11.80 -5.24
C LEU A 226 -16.01 10.61 -4.87
N SER A 227 -17.33 10.80 -4.82
CA SER A 227 -18.30 9.72 -4.60
C SER A 227 -18.24 8.65 -5.70
N THR A 228 -18.19 9.07 -6.97
CA THR A 228 -18.11 8.17 -8.14
C THR A 228 -16.79 7.38 -8.18
N MET A 229 -15.67 7.98 -7.75
CA MET A 229 -14.35 7.34 -7.76
C MET A 229 -14.10 6.41 -6.56
N THR A 230 -14.78 6.62 -5.42
CA THR A 230 -14.61 5.84 -4.19
C THR A 230 -15.72 4.82 -3.95
N GLY A 231 -16.89 4.99 -4.56
CA GLY A 231 -18.10 4.22 -4.24
C GLY A 231 -18.77 4.62 -2.92
N VAL A 232 -18.29 5.68 -2.26
CA VAL A 232 -18.81 6.18 -0.98
C VAL A 232 -19.91 7.23 -1.21
N ASN A 233 -20.93 7.23 -0.34
CA ASN A 233 -22.07 8.16 -0.43
C ASN A 233 -21.62 9.64 -0.42
N LYS A 234 -22.26 10.48 -1.27
CA LYS A 234 -21.91 11.90 -1.42
C LYS A 234 -21.81 12.67 -0.10
N TRP A 235 -22.74 12.46 0.85
CA TRP A 235 -22.72 13.13 2.15
C TRP A 235 -21.54 12.68 3.03
N VAL A 236 -21.24 11.38 3.05
CA VAL A 236 -20.10 10.79 3.76
C VAL A 236 -18.77 11.37 3.25
N CYS A 237 -18.63 11.52 1.93
CA CYS A 237 -17.47 12.17 1.32
C CYS A 237 -17.29 13.62 1.80
N VAL A 238 -18.37 14.41 1.91
CA VAL A 238 -18.30 15.79 2.45
C VAL A 238 -17.89 15.78 3.92
N ASN A 239 -18.46 14.90 4.74
CA ASN A 239 -18.13 14.80 6.16
C ASN A 239 -16.66 14.39 6.38
N ILE A 240 -16.15 13.41 5.63
CA ILE A 240 -14.73 13.02 5.69
C ILE A 240 -13.82 14.19 5.31
N VAL A 241 -14.11 14.89 4.20
CA VAL A 241 -13.31 16.06 3.77
C VAL A 241 -13.35 17.18 4.80
N THR A 242 -14.50 17.43 5.42
CA THR A 242 -14.66 18.44 6.48
C THR A 242 -13.85 18.07 7.73
N LEU A 243 -13.98 16.84 8.22
CA LEU A 243 -13.23 16.34 9.37
C LEU A 243 -11.71 16.37 9.14
N LEU A 244 -11.24 16.04 7.93
CA LEU A 244 -9.82 16.14 7.57
C LEU A 244 -9.33 17.59 7.50
N HIS A 245 -10.16 18.53 7.01
CA HIS A 245 -9.85 19.96 6.98
C HIS A 245 -9.80 20.59 8.38
N GLU A 246 -10.59 20.07 9.33
CA GLU A 246 -10.55 20.40 10.76
C GLU A 246 -9.33 19.80 11.51
N GLU A 247 -8.35 19.23 10.81
CA GLU A 247 -7.20 18.50 11.40
C GLU A 247 -7.59 17.29 12.28
N ASN A 248 -8.73 16.63 12.01
CA ASN A 248 -9.03 15.35 12.66
C ASN A 248 -8.20 14.22 12.01
N THR A 249 -7.58 13.40 12.84
CA THR A 249 -6.78 12.24 12.44
C THR A 249 -7.67 11.02 12.16
N ILE A 250 -7.25 10.13 11.26
CA ILE A 250 -8.04 8.95 10.88
C ILE A 250 -8.43 8.07 12.09
N PRO A 251 -7.54 7.76 13.07
CA PRO A 251 -7.93 6.99 14.24
C PRO A 251 -8.99 7.70 15.09
N PHE A 252 -8.90 9.03 15.24
CA PHE A 252 -9.90 9.83 15.95
C PHE A 252 -11.25 9.82 15.23
N ILE A 253 -11.24 10.02 13.90
CA ILE A 253 -12.45 9.99 13.07
C ILE A 253 -13.15 8.62 13.19
N VAL A 254 -12.41 7.53 13.01
CA VAL A 254 -12.98 6.16 12.99
C VAL A 254 -13.47 5.70 14.36
N ARG A 255 -12.87 6.18 15.47
CA ARG A 255 -13.32 5.84 16.83
C ARG A 255 -14.42 6.77 17.36
N TYR A 256 -14.27 8.09 17.22
CA TYR A 256 -15.10 9.09 17.91
C TYR A 256 -16.04 9.88 16.99
N ARG A 257 -15.97 9.70 15.65
CA ARG A 257 -16.85 10.36 14.66
C ARG A 257 -17.48 9.34 13.68
N LYS A 258 -17.66 8.11 14.17
CA LYS A 258 -18.00 6.90 13.39
C LYS A 258 -19.34 6.99 12.65
N GLU A 259 -20.36 7.61 13.24
CA GLU A 259 -21.67 7.84 12.62
C GLU A 259 -21.55 8.78 11.41
N MET A 260 -20.89 9.93 11.56
CA MET A 260 -20.72 10.93 10.48
C MET A 260 -19.95 10.40 9.26
N ILE A 261 -19.23 9.28 9.38
CA ILE A 261 -18.57 8.58 8.28
C ILE A 261 -19.33 7.31 7.81
N ASN A 262 -20.59 7.11 8.21
CA ASN A 262 -21.40 5.92 7.91
C ASN A 262 -20.67 4.61 8.28
N HIS A 263 -20.04 4.60 9.47
CA HIS A 263 -19.33 3.48 10.07
C HIS A 263 -18.19 2.86 9.22
N LEU A 264 -17.65 3.62 8.25
CA LEU A 264 -16.49 3.22 7.47
C LEU A 264 -15.26 2.94 8.35
N ASP A 265 -14.39 2.04 7.90
CA ASP A 265 -13.13 1.72 8.57
C ASP A 265 -11.98 2.66 8.16
N ALA A 266 -10.83 2.51 8.83
CA ALA A 266 -9.67 3.35 8.58
C ALA A 266 -9.06 3.20 7.18
N ASP A 267 -9.26 2.07 6.50
CA ASP A 267 -8.74 1.87 5.15
C ASP A 267 -9.67 2.52 4.11
N ALA A 268 -10.99 2.44 4.31
CA ALA A 268 -11.96 3.18 3.49
C ALA A 268 -11.83 4.71 3.64
N VAL A 269 -11.60 5.21 4.86
CA VAL A 269 -11.36 6.66 5.08
C VAL A 269 -10.03 7.12 4.43
N ARG A 270 -8.97 6.30 4.49
CA ARG A 270 -7.72 6.56 3.73
C ARG A 270 -7.96 6.61 2.23
N ASP A 271 -8.78 5.71 1.68
CA ASP A 271 -9.11 5.67 0.27
C ASP A 271 -9.83 6.95 -0.20
N VAL A 272 -10.78 7.47 0.58
CA VAL A 272 -11.42 8.76 0.31
C VAL A 272 -10.41 9.91 0.38
N GLN A 273 -9.53 9.92 1.40
CA GLN A 273 -8.49 10.93 1.52
C GLN A 273 -7.54 10.93 0.30
N MET A 274 -7.05 9.76 -0.12
CA MET A 274 -6.10 9.64 -1.24
C MET A 274 -6.70 10.16 -2.55
N VAL A 275 -7.96 9.86 -2.85
CA VAL A 275 -8.64 10.37 -4.05
C VAL A 275 -8.89 11.89 -3.95
N TYR A 276 -9.27 12.39 -2.78
CA TYR A 276 -9.42 13.84 -2.55
C TYR A 276 -8.09 14.59 -2.73
N ASP A 277 -6.99 14.08 -2.19
CA ASP A 277 -5.65 14.66 -2.32
C ASP A 277 -5.15 14.61 -3.78
N GLU A 278 -5.46 13.55 -4.54
CA GLU A 278 -5.18 13.50 -5.98
C GLU A 278 -5.96 14.57 -6.76
N LEU A 279 -7.28 14.66 -6.55
CA LEU A 279 -8.13 15.67 -7.21
C LEU A 279 -7.69 17.10 -6.86
N CYS A 280 -7.33 17.36 -5.61
CA CYS A 280 -6.73 18.62 -5.19
C CYS A 280 -5.36 18.88 -5.84
N SER A 281 -4.54 17.83 -6.03
CA SER A 281 -3.26 17.91 -6.75
C SER A 281 -3.46 18.28 -8.24
N VAL A 282 -4.45 17.67 -8.90
CA VAL A 282 -4.85 18.00 -10.28
C VAL A 282 -5.32 19.46 -10.35
N ALA A 283 -6.26 19.88 -9.52
CA ALA A 283 -6.78 21.26 -9.51
C ALA A 283 -5.67 22.30 -9.27
N LYS A 284 -4.79 22.10 -8.27
CA LYS A 284 -3.65 22.99 -7.98
C LYS A 284 -2.67 23.08 -9.17
N LYS A 285 -2.41 21.96 -9.86
CA LYS A 285 -1.59 21.94 -11.10
C LYS A 285 -2.30 22.68 -12.24
N THR A 286 -3.59 22.43 -12.47
CA THR A 286 -4.39 23.11 -13.50
C THR A 286 -4.38 24.63 -13.32
N GLN A 287 -4.64 25.13 -12.12
CA GLN A 287 -4.56 26.57 -11.82
C GLN A 287 -3.17 27.15 -12.11
N SER A 288 -2.09 26.42 -11.79
CA SER A 288 -0.70 26.85 -12.07
C SER A 288 -0.41 26.90 -13.58
N VAL A 289 -0.90 25.93 -14.35
CA VAL A 289 -0.81 25.90 -15.82
C VAL A 289 -1.57 27.09 -16.42
N ILE A 290 -2.83 27.32 -16.03
CA ILE A 290 -3.65 28.45 -16.51
C ILE A 290 -2.95 29.79 -16.21
N ARG A 291 -2.45 29.99 -14.98
CA ARG A 291 -1.67 31.20 -14.60
C ARG A 291 -0.40 31.39 -15.44
N THR A 292 0.23 30.30 -15.90
CA THR A 292 1.41 30.35 -16.75
C THR A 292 1.03 30.70 -18.19
N LEU A 293 0.03 30.03 -18.77
CA LEU A 293 -0.44 30.28 -20.14
C LEU A 293 -1.00 31.70 -20.31
N LYS A 294 -1.65 32.26 -19.27
CA LYS A 294 -2.13 33.65 -19.25
C LYS A 294 -0.99 34.67 -19.24
N LYS A 295 0.15 34.35 -18.61
CA LYS A 295 1.37 35.19 -18.65
C LYS A 295 2.12 35.05 -19.97
N ASP A 296 2.19 33.85 -20.51
CA ASP A 296 2.84 33.56 -21.80
C ASP A 296 1.99 34.02 -23.01
N GLY A 297 0.76 34.51 -22.79
CA GLY A 297 -0.12 35.11 -23.81
C GLY A 297 -0.84 34.10 -24.73
N VAL A 298 -0.87 32.81 -24.38
CA VAL A 298 -1.34 31.72 -25.26
C VAL A 298 -2.60 31.01 -24.74
N LEU A 299 -3.29 31.59 -23.75
CA LEU A 299 -4.51 31.03 -23.17
C LEU A 299 -5.75 31.46 -23.96
N THR A 300 -6.36 30.53 -24.71
CA THR A 300 -7.71 30.72 -25.31
C THR A 300 -8.80 30.24 -24.33
N PRO A 301 -10.04 30.73 -24.41
CA PRO A 301 -11.13 30.27 -23.55
C PRO A 301 -11.44 28.78 -23.73
N GLU A 302 -11.30 28.26 -24.96
CA GLU A 302 -11.41 26.82 -25.26
C GLU A 302 -10.36 26.00 -24.49
N LEU A 303 -9.09 26.46 -24.53
CA LEU A 303 -8.00 25.81 -23.82
C LEU A 303 -8.18 25.89 -22.30
N GLU A 304 -8.69 27.02 -21.78
CA GLU A 304 -9.00 27.14 -20.35
C GLU A 304 -10.09 26.13 -19.93
N ASN A 305 -11.15 25.97 -20.73
CA ASN A 305 -12.19 24.98 -20.47
C ASN A 305 -11.65 23.54 -20.54
N SER A 306 -10.88 23.18 -21.57
CA SER A 306 -10.22 21.86 -21.66
C SER A 306 -9.27 21.59 -20.48
N LEU A 307 -8.60 22.61 -19.93
CA LEU A 307 -7.75 22.46 -18.74
C LEU A 307 -8.57 22.28 -17.46
N ARG A 308 -9.67 23.03 -17.31
CA ARG A 308 -10.58 22.93 -16.14
C ARG A 308 -11.47 21.68 -16.16
N SER A 309 -11.65 21.00 -17.30
CA SER A 309 -12.40 19.73 -17.37
C SER A 309 -11.55 18.49 -17.08
N CYS A 310 -10.21 18.58 -17.16
CA CYS A 310 -9.29 17.48 -16.82
C CYS A 310 -9.55 16.89 -15.43
N ARG A 311 -9.70 15.57 -15.34
CA ARG A 311 -9.94 14.82 -14.10
C ARG A 311 -8.72 14.06 -13.59
N SER A 312 -7.69 13.90 -14.42
CA SER A 312 -6.46 13.17 -14.07
C SER A 312 -5.20 13.94 -14.44
N ALA A 313 -4.07 13.57 -13.83
CA ALA A 313 -2.78 14.16 -14.16
C ALA A 313 -2.36 13.88 -15.61
N ASP A 314 -2.63 12.69 -16.15
CA ASP A 314 -2.32 12.32 -17.54
C ASP A 314 -3.09 13.17 -18.57
N GLU A 315 -4.36 13.51 -18.30
CA GLU A 315 -5.16 14.40 -19.15
C GLU A 315 -4.59 15.82 -19.18
N LEU A 316 -4.29 16.37 -17.99
CA LEU A 316 -3.69 17.69 -17.86
C LEU A 316 -2.34 17.75 -18.59
N ASP A 317 -1.54 16.69 -18.49
CA ASP A 317 -0.24 16.59 -19.16
C ASP A 317 -0.35 16.47 -20.69
N HIS A 318 -1.41 15.83 -21.19
CA HIS A 318 -1.72 15.68 -22.61
C HIS A 318 -2.22 16.99 -23.24
N VAL A 319 -3.16 17.68 -22.59
CA VAL A 319 -3.65 19.00 -23.04
C VAL A 319 -2.52 20.05 -23.01
N ASN A 320 -1.70 20.04 -21.96
CA ASN A 320 -0.59 20.98 -21.76
C ASN A 320 0.68 20.67 -22.58
N ALA A 321 0.81 19.47 -23.16
CA ALA A 321 2.02 19.03 -23.87
C ALA A 321 2.61 20.02 -24.91
N PRO A 322 1.83 20.79 -25.71
CA PRO A 322 2.36 21.75 -26.69
C PRO A 322 2.94 23.04 -26.08
N TYR A 323 2.74 23.27 -24.78
CA TYR A 323 3.10 24.51 -24.08
C TYR A 323 4.21 24.32 -23.04
N LYS A 324 4.60 23.06 -22.75
CA LYS A 324 5.73 22.76 -21.87
C LYS A 324 7.03 23.36 -22.40
N LYS A 325 7.69 24.19 -21.59
CA LYS A 325 8.92 24.92 -21.96
C LYS A 325 10.04 23.93 -22.29
N GLY A 326 10.78 24.20 -23.37
CA GLY A 326 11.80 23.28 -23.93
C GLY A 326 11.26 22.20 -24.87
N SER A 327 9.93 22.03 -25.01
CA SER A 327 9.36 21.14 -26.03
C SER A 327 9.57 21.70 -27.44
N LYS A 328 9.75 20.82 -28.44
CA LYS A 328 9.76 21.22 -29.85
C LYS A 328 8.35 21.70 -30.24
N LEU A 329 8.26 22.81 -30.97
CA LEU A 329 6.99 23.34 -31.49
C LEU A 329 6.19 22.23 -32.19
N SER A 330 4.96 21.99 -31.69
CA SER A 330 4.11 20.93 -32.23
C SER A 330 3.80 21.18 -33.71
N LYS A 331 3.49 20.11 -34.44
CA LYS A 331 3.02 20.19 -35.84
C LYS A 331 1.94 21.26 -36.01
N ALA A 332 0.92 21.25 -35.14
CA ALA A 332 -0.15 22.25 -35.11
C ALA A 332 0.35 23.67 -34.82
N ARG A 333 1.21 23.88 -33.80
CA ARG A 333 1.73 25.23 -33.50
C ARG A 333 2.59 25.80 -34.64
N ARG A 334 3.29 24.95 -35.40
CA ARG A 334 4.00 25.39 -36.63
C ARG A 334 3.01 25.77 -37.74
N ALA A 335 1.97 24.99 -37.98
CA ALA A 335 0.93 25.33 -38.96
C ALA A 335 0.14 26.60 -38.59
N LYS A 336 -0.20 26.81 -37.31
CA LYS A 336 -0.81 28.06 -36.81
C LYS A 336 0.11 29.28 -37.03
N ALA A 337 1.41 29.13 -36.78
CA ALA A 337 2.40 30.18 -37.05
C ALA A 337 2.58 30.50 -38.56
N LEU A 338 2.10 29.65 -39.47
CA LEU A 338 2.04 29.89 -40.91
C LEU A 338 0.71 30.53 -41.37
N GLY A 339 -0.23 30.79 -40.46
CA GLY A 339 -1.54 31.38 -40.78
C GLY A 339 -2.61 30.39 -41.28
N LEU A 340 -2.45 29.09 -41.01
CA LEU A 340 -3.39 28.05 -41.47
C LEU A 340 -4.59 27.83 -40.53
N GLU A 341 -4.73 28.64 -39.48
CA GLU A 341 -5.81 28.53 -38.50
C GLU A 341 -7.18 28.93 -39.09
N ASP A 342 -7.21 29.97 -39.91
CA ASP A 342 -8.42 30.39 -40.62
C ASP A 342 -8.89 29.33 -41.62
N ALA A 343 -7.96 28.69 -42.34
CA ALA A 343 -8.26 27.59 -43.27
C ALA A 343 -8.85 26.36 -42.55
N ALA A 344 -8.31 25.99 -41.39
CA ALA A 344 -8.86 24.91 -40.55
C ALA A 344 -10.25 25.27 -39.98
N THR A 345 -10.45 26.53 -39.60
CA THR A 345 -11.73 27.03 -39.07
C THR A 345 -12.81 27.10 -40.15
N ALA A 346 -12.45 27.56 -41.36
CA ALA A 346 -13.31 27.57 -42.53
C ALA A 346 -13.70 26.14 -42.98
N LEU A 347 -12.78 25.17 -42.92
CA LEU A 347 -13.05 23.77 -43.26
C LEU A 347 -14.14 23.15 -42.36
N MET A 348 -14.25 23.57 -41.10
CA MET A 348 -15.30 23.09 -40.19
C MET A 348 -16.62 23.86 -40.30
N ASN A 349 -16.58 25.17 -40.58
CA ASN A 349 -17.75 26.05 -40.56
C ASN A 349 -18.39 26.28 -41.94
N THR A 350 -17.57 26.55 -42.96
CA THR A 350 -18.01 26.92 -44.32
C THR A 350 -17.15 26.23 -45.41
N PRO A 351 -16.98 24.89 -45.39
CA PRO A 351 -16.14 24.18 -46.36
C PRO A 351 -16.57 24.36 -47.83
N HIS A 352 -17.79 24.79 -48.10
CA HIS A 352 -18.28 25.03 -49.46
C HIS A 352 -17.62 26.25 -50.13
N THR A 353 -17.12 27.24 -49.37
CA THR A 353 -16.41 28.43 -49.88
C THR A 353 -14.89 28.33 -49.81
N LEU A 354 -14.33 27.24 -49.29
CA LEU A 354 -12.90 27.12 -49.02
C LEU A 354 -12.12 26.69 -50.28
N ASP A 355 -11.16 27.52 -50.71
CA ASP A 355 -10.09 27.14 -51.65
C ASP A 355 -8.73 27.27 -50.96
N LEU A 356 -8.08 26.13 -50.69
CA LEU A 356 -6.76 26.08 -50.05
C LEU A 356 -5.64 26.68 -50.89
N ARG A 357 -5.85 26.88 -52.21
CA ARG A 357 -4.86 27.53 -53.10
C ARG A 357 -4.52 28.95 -52.65
N ALA A 358 -5.46 29.66 -52.02
CA ALA A 358 -5.25 31.02 -51.51
C ALA A 358 -4.19 31.12 -50.39
N TRP A 359 -3.83 30.00 -49.74
CA TRP A 359 -2.78 29.95 -48.71
C TRP A 359 -1.41 29.49 -49.24
N VAL A 360 -1.30 29.10 -50.51
CA VAL A 360 -0.03 28.63 -51.10
C VAL A 360 0.92 29.81 -51.34
N LYS A 361 2.14 29.69 -50.82
CA LYS A 361 3.22 30.68 -50.94
C LYS A 361 4.49 29.99 -51.43
N PRO A 362 4.70 29.89 -52.76
CA PRO A 362 5.84 29.21 -53.36
C PRO A 362 7.17 29.67 -52.76
N GLY A 363 8.01 28.74 -52.34
CA GLY A 363 9.31 29.02 -51.69
C GLY A 363 9.24 29.21 -50.18
N THR A 364 8.07 29.17 -49.55
CA THR A 364 7.93 29.10 -48.08
C THR A 364 7.80 27.64 -47.63
N GLU A 365 8.68 27.17 -46.75
CA GLU A 365 8.64 25.80 -46.22
C GLU A 365 7.33 25.54 -45.46
N GLY A 366 6.55 24.54 -45.89
CA GLY A 366 5.24 24.23 -45.30
C GLY A 366 4.06 25.03 -45.85
N LEU A 367 4.27 25.86 -46.87
CA LEU A 367 3.23 26.51 -47.68
C LEU A 367 3.52 26.41 -49.19
N SER A 368 4.48 25.60 -49.63
CA SER A 368 4.97 25.66 -51.03
C SER A 368 4.05 24.98 -52.04
N SER A 369 3.08 24.18 -51.59
CA SER A 369 2.06 23.54 -52.43
C SER A 369 0.72 23.38 -51.69
N VAL A 370 -0.32 22.91 -52.39
CA VAL A 370 -1.63 22.66 -51.78
C VAL A 370 -1.56 21.47 -50.80
N GLU A 371 -0.67 20.50 -51.03
CA GLU A 371 -0.41 19.35 -50.16
C GLU A 371 0.29 19.78 -48.86
N ASP A 372 1.20 20.76 -48.92
CA ASP A 372 1.83 21.40 -47.76
C ASP A 372 0.77 22.10 -46.88
N VAL A 373 -0.05 22.95 -47.49
CA VAL A 373 -1.16 23.68 -46.85
C VAL A 373 -2.16 22.70 -46.22
N SER A 374 -2.59 21.70 -46.98
CA SER A 374 -3.48 20.62 -46.54
C SER A 374 -2.88 19.85 -45.35
N THR A 375 -1.60 19.50 -45.41
CA THR A 375 -0.87 18.83 -44.32
C THR A 375 -0.81 19.69 -43.06
N GLY A 376 -0.65 21.00 -43.19
CA GLY A 376 -0.75 21.94 -42.08
C GLY A 376 -2.13 21.99 -41.44
N VAL A 377 -3.20 22.05 -42.26
CA VAL A 377 -4.61 22.00 -41.79
C VAL A 377 -4.92 20.66 -41.11
N VAL A 378 -4.49 19.52 -41.68
CA VAL A 378 -4.55 18.19 -41.05
C VAL A 378 -3.94 18.22 -39.66
N HIS A 379 -2.76 18.82 -39.49
CA HIS A 379 -2.07 18.88 -38.20
C HIS A 379 -2.77 19.76 -37.17
N ILE A 380 -3.45 20.85 -37.58
CA ILE A 380 -4.25 21.69 -36.69
C ILE A 380 -5.48 20.93 -36.22
N LEU A 381 -6.29 20.42 -37.16
CA LEU A 381 -7.50 19.67 -36.82
C LEU A 381 -7.19 18.44 -35.97
N ALA A 382 -6.12 17.67 -36.28
CA ALA A 382 -5.72 16.52 -35.48
C ALA A 382 -5.37 16.87 -34.02
N ASP A 383 -4.83 18.07 -33.78
CA ASP A 383 -4.44 18.56 -32.46
C ASP A 383 -5.62 19.15 -31.66
N MET A 384 -6.69 19.57 -32.35
CA MET A 384 -8.00 19.91 -31.78
C MET A 384 -8.79 18.65 -31.41
N ILE A 385 -8.94 17.71 -32.37
CA ILE A 385 -9.63 16.42 -32.19
C ILE A 385 -9.08 15.67 -30.97
N ALA A 386 -7.76 15.56 -30.86
CA ALA A 386 -7.12 14.80 -29.78
C ALA A 386 -7.20 15.44 -28.38
N LYS A 387 -7.79 16.63 -28.21
CA LYS A 387 -7.88 17.35 -26.93
C LYS A 387 -9.28 17.80 -26.54
N ASP A 388 -10.24 17.64 -27.44
CA ASP A 388 -11.64 17.92 -27.16
C ASP A 388 -12.17 17.01 -26.05
N SER A 389 -12.97 17.58 -25.14
CA SER A 389 -13.48 16.91 -23.95
C SER A 389 -14.42 15.75 -24.30
N ASP A 390 -15.25 15.92 -25.33
CA ASP A 390 -16.19 14.89 -25.77
C ASP A 390 -15.46 13.75 -26.48
N THR A 391 -14.51 14.09 -27.34
CA THR A 391 -13.65 13.13 -28.06
C THR A 391 -12.80 12.30 -27.09
N LEU A 392 -12.20 12.93 -26.07
CA LEU A 392 -11.45 12.25 -25.01
C LEU A 392 -12.36 11.41 -24.09
N THR A 393 -13.61 11.81 -23.88
CA THR A 393 -14.60 11.00 -23.15
C THR A 393 -15.02 9.79 -23.97
N TYR A 394 -15.36 9.97 -25.25
CA TYR A 394 -15.83 8.91 -26.13
C TYR A 394 -14.78 7.82 -26.33
N ILE A 395 -13.52 8.18 -26.60
CA ILE A 395 -12.45 7.18 -26.75
C ILE A 395 -12.19 6.37 -25.48
N LYS A 396 -12.39 6.95 -24.28
CA LYS A 396 -12.37 6.19 -23.01
C LYS A 396 -13.52 5.18 -22.95
N THR A 397 -14.74 5.54 -23.39
CA THR A 397 -15.85 4.57 -23.42
C THR A 397 -15.63 3.42 -24.42
N LEU A 398 -14.98 3.69 -25.56
CA LEU A 398 -14.55 2.63 -26.48
C LEU A 398 -13.46 1.76 -25.86
N TRP A 399 -12.46 2.38 -25.22
CA TRP A 399 -11.37 1.69 -24.53
C TRP A 399 -11.91 0.73 -23.46
N ASP A 400 -12.74 1.22 -22.54
CA ASP A 400 -13.30 0.43 -21.43
C ASP A 400 -14.25 -0.68 -21.91
N ARG A 401 -14.81 -0.59 -23.12
CA ARG A 401 -15.57 -1.68 -23.78
C ARG A 401 -14.68 -2.67 -24.53
N SER A 402 -13.47 -2.29 -24.93
CA SER A 402 -12.61 -3.07 -25.82
C SER A 402 -11.76 -4.16 -25.11
N CYS A 403 -11.09 -4.98 -25.93
CA CYS A 403 -10.19 -6.06 -25.52
C CYS A 403 -8.72 -5.64 -25.73
N VAL A 404 -8.26 -4.62 -25.00
CA VAL A 404 -6.84 -4.21 -25.01
C VAL A 404 -5.99 -5.29 -24.33
N THR A 405 -4.85 -5.63 -24.94
CA THR A 405 -3.85 -6.53 -24.33
C THR A 405 -2.55 -5.81 -24.04
N ILE A 406 -1.87 -6.26 -22.98
CA ILE A 406 -0.49 -5.94 -22.66
C ILE A 406 0.37 -7.16 -22.98
N GLN A 407 1.50 -6.93 -23.63
CA GLN A 407 2.44 -7.95 -24.07
C GLN A 407 3.84 -7.59 -23.56
N SER A 408 4.55 -8.55 -22.96
CA SER A 408 5.97 -8.42 -22.63
C SER A 408 6.79 -9.47 -23.38
N SER A 409 7.93 -9.04 -23.92
CA SER A 409 8.90 -9.91 -24.57
C SER A 409 10.33 -9.64 -24.10
N VAL A 410 11.26 -10.56 -24.35
CA VAL A 410 12.68 -10.38 -24.02
C VAL A 410 13.28 -9.18 -24.76
N SER A 411 13.99 -8.30 -24.04
CA SER A 411 14.59 -7.11 -24.65
C SER A 411 15.73 -7.49 -25.59
N LYS A 412 15.94 -6.69 -26.65
CA LYS A 412 17.10 -6.85 -27.55
C LYS A 412 18.43 -6.78 -26.81
N SER A 413 18.52 -5.94 -25.77
CA SER A 413 19.70 -5.85 -24.89
C SER A 413 19.93 -7.08 -24.00
N ALA A 414 18.92 -7.92 -23.75
CA ALA A 414 19.07 -9.19 -23.05
C ALA A 414 19.38 -10.34 -24.03
N LEU A 415 18.77 -10.34 -25.23
CA LEU A 415 19.06 -11.29 -26.31
C LEU A 415 20.54 -11.24 -26.72
N ASN A 416 21.05 -10.06 -27.10
CA ASN A 416 22.46 -9.90 -27.50
C ASN A 416 23.45 -10.36 -26.42
N LYS A 417 23.09 -10.25 -25.13
CA LYS A 417 23.92 -10.74 -24.01
C LYS A 417 23.90 -12.26 -23.89
N LYS A 418 22.76 -12.92 -24.13
CA LYS A 418 22.68 -14.39 -24.19
C LYS A 418 23.48 -14.96 -25.36
N GLU A 419 23.64 -14.20 -26.45
CA GLU A 419 24.49 -14.59 -27.58
C GLU A 419 25.99 -14.38 -27.27
N GLN A 420 26.38 -13.23 -26.73
CA GLN A 420 27.78 -12.96 -26.35
C GLN A 420 28.29 -13.89 -25.23
N GLY A 421 27.42 -14.30 -24.30
CA GLY A 421 27.72 -15.32 -23.29
C GLY A 421 27.95 -16.75 -23.84
N LYS A 422 27.66 -17.00 -25.12
CA LYS A 422 28.02 -18.26 -25.81
C LYS A 422 29.34 -18.19 -26.58
N SER A 423 29.82 -16.99 -26.92
CA SER A 423 31.08 -16.81 -27.66
C SER A 423 32.32 -16.67 -26.78
N ASP A 424 32.15 -16.30 -25.50
CA ASP A 424 33.26 -15.93 -24.61
C ASP A 424 33.50 -16.97 -23.49
N GLN A 425 33.56 -18.27 -23.85
CA GLN A 425 34.06 -19.35 -22.96
C GLN A 425 35.59 -19.23 -22.79
N GLY A 426 36.02 -18.08 -22.27
CA GLY A 426 37.41 -17.59 -22.27
C GLY A 426 37.76 -16.84 -20.99
N CYS A 427 37.93 -17.60 -19.90
CA CYS A 427 38.66 -17.21 -18.69
C CYS A 427 38.21 -15.90 -17.98
N LYS A 428 37.05 -15.93 -17.31
CA LYS A 428 36.64 -14.93 -16.30
C LYS A 428 36.15 -15.62 -15.01
N LYS A 429 36.08 -14.88 -13.90
CA LYS A 429 35.99 -15.46 -12.53
C LYS A 429 34.58 -15.99 -12.18
N PRO A 430 34.43 -17.14 -11.49
CA PRO A 430 33.13 -17.84 -11.42
C PRO A 430 31.99 -17.13 -10.68
N GLY A 431 32.28 -16.30 -9.67
CA GLY A 431 31.26 -15.82 -8.72
C GLY A 431 30.29 -14.76 -9.26
N ASP A 432 30.68 -13.98 -10.27
CA ASP A 432 29.94 -12.76 -10.65
C ASP A 432 28.97 -12.98 -11.84
N GLU A 433 29.09 -14.10 -12.57
CA GLU A 433 28.22 -14.45 -13.70
C GLU A 433 27.02 -15.32 -13.27
N GLN A 434 27.19 -16.20 -12.28
CA GLN A 434 26.09 -17.05 -11.79
C GLN A 434 24.89 -16.24 -11.28
N ASN A 435 25.12 -15.20 -10.47
CA ASN A 435 24.03 -14.34 -9.99
C ASN A 435 23.33 -13.57 -11.12
N LYS A 436 24.04 -13.18 -12.19
CA LYS A 436 23.44 -12.45 -13.32
C LYS A 436 22.60 -13.33 -14.24
N ASN A 437 22.91 -14.62 -14.34
CA ASN A 437 22.02 -15.60 -14.99
C ASN A 437 20.79 -15.92 -14.13
N LYS A 438 20.95 -16.11 -12.80
CA LYS A 438 19.82 -16.29 -11.87
C LYS A 438 18.79 -15.15 -12.01
N ASP A 439 19.24 -13.91 -12.24
CA ASP A 439 18.35 -12.75 -12.45
C ASP A 439 17.52 -12.80 -13.73
N LEU A 440 17.98 -13.46 -14.80
CA LEU A 440 17.17 -13.64 -16.01
C LEU A 440 16.06 -14.66 -15.78
N ASP A 441 16.36 -15.77 -15.11
CA ASP A 441 15.39 -16.86 -14.89
C ASP A 441 14.24 -16.44 -13.97
N LYS A 442 14.46 -15.47 -13.06
CA LYS A 442 13.40 -14.80 -12.27
C LYS A 442 12.26 -14.23 -13.13
N PHE A 443 12.52 -13.88 -14.40
CA PHE A 443 11.53 -13.30 -15.33
C PHE A 443 11.06 -14.26 -16.44
N HIS A 444 11.42 -15.54 -16.40
CA HIS A 444 11.10 -16.51 -17.46
C HIS A 444 9.61 -16.58 -17.81
N LEU A 445 8.72 -16.43 -16.82
CA LEU A 445 7.26 -16.42 -16.99
C LEU A 445 6.73 -15.21 -17.79
N TYR A 446 7.58 -14.21 -18.07
CA TYR A 446 7.23 -12.96 -18.75
C TYR A 446 7.98 -12.75 -20.08
N PHE A 447 8.75 -13.75 -20.53
CA PHE A 447 9.55 -13.69 -21.76
C PHE A 447 8.71 -13.74 -23.06
N ASP A 448 7.53 -14.35 -23.02
CA ASP A 448 6.46 -14.20 -24.01
C ASP A 448 5.11 -14.28 -23.27
N PHE A 449 4.71 -13.16 -22.67
CA PHE A 449 3.47 -13.06 -21.89
C PHE A 449 2.54 -12.06 -22.55
N THR A 450 1.31 -12.48 -22.85
CA THR A 450 0.24 -11.62 -23.36
C THR A 450 -1.01 -11.79 -22.48
N CYS A 451 -1.57 -10.69 -21.98
CA CYS A 451 -2.76 -10.71 -21.13
C CYS A 451 -3.71 -9.55 -21.47
N ASN A 452 -5.01 -9.73 -21.24
CA ASN A 452 -5.98 -8.64 -21.31
C ASN A 452 -5.83 -7.72 -20.08
N ILE A 453 -5.86 -6.39 -20.29
CA ILE A 453 -5.61 -5.41 -19.21
C ILE A 453 -6.65 -5.44 -18.07
N LYS A 454 -7.82 -6.07 -18.26
CA LYS A 454 -8.85 -6.28 -17.24
C LYS A 454 -8.66 -7.58 -16.44
N ARG A 455 -7.70 -8.43 -16.85
CA ARG A 455 -7.41 -9.75 -16.24
C ARG A 455 -6.00 -9.88 -15.68
N ILE A 456 -5.06 -9.04 -16.11
CA ILE A 456 -3.71 -8.98 -15.53
C ILE A 456 -3.78 -8.74 -14.02
N GLN A 457 -2.98 -9.47 -13.25
CA GLN A 457 -2.92 -9.37 -11.80
C GLN A 457 -1.86 -8.33 -11.39
N SER A 458 -2.08 -7.59 -10.31
CA SER A 458 -1.17 -6.52 -9.88
C SER A 458 0.28 -6.97 -9.66
N HIS A 459 0.51 -8.15 -9.10
CA HIS A 459 1.85 -8.71 -8.96
C HIS A 459 2.54 -9.00 -10.33
N GLN A 460 1.76 -9.32 -11.38
CA GLN A 460 2.29 -9.46 -12.74
C GLN A 460 2.67 -8.09 -13.30
N THR A 461 1.86 -7.05 -13.07
CA THR A 461 2.20 -5.67 -13.46
C THR A 461 3.50 -5.20 -12.80
N LEU A 462 3.69 -5.42 -11.50
CA LEU A 462 4.93 -5.06 -10.80
C LEU A 462 6.13 -5.88 -11.30
N ALA A 463 5.98 -7.20 -11.51
CA ALA A 463 7.04 -8.04 -12.08
C ALA A 463 7.45 -7.61 -13.50
N ILE A 464 6.47 -7.27 -14.34
CA ILE A 464 6.72 -6.75 -15.70
C ILE A 464 7.39 -5.38 -15.66
N ASN A 465 6.97 -4.48 -14.75
CA ASN A 465 7.61 -3.18 -14.54
C ASN A 465 9.07 -3.32 -14.07
N ARG A 466 9.35 -4.24 -13.14
CA ARG A 466 10.72 -4.56 -12.67
C ARG A 466 11.58 -5.17 -13.79
N GLY A 467 11.01 -6.06 -14.59
CA GLY A 467 11.71 -6.63 -15.76
C GLY A 467 12.03 -5.58 -16.83
N GLU A 468 11.15 -4.60 -17.04
CA GLU A 468 11.38 -3.47 -17.95
C GLU A 468 12.41 -2.48 -17.41
N SER A 469 12.38 -2.13 -16.11
CA SER A 469 13.35 -1.21 -15.50
C SER A 469 14.78 -1.78 -15.46
N LEU A 470 14.90 -3.10 -15.22
CA LEU A 470 16.15 -3.86 -15.34
C LEU A 470 16.60 -4.09 -16.80
N LYS A 471 15.80 -3.66 -17.78
CA LYS A 471 16.03 -3.83 -19.23
C LYS A 471 16.12 -5.30 -19.68
N ILE A 472 15.47 -6.20 -18.93
CA ILE A 472 15.34 -7.62 -19.25
C ILE A 472 14.16 -7.82 -20.22
N LEU A 473 13.06 -7.12 -19.99
CA LEU A 473 11.84 -7.15 -20.80
C LEU A 473 11.68 -5.90 -21.66
N THR A 474 10.71 -5.93 -22.56
CA THR A 474 10.19 -4.80 -23.32
C THR A 474 8.68 -4.93 -23.40
N VAL A 475 7.93 -3.89 -23.05
CA VAL A 475 6.48 -3.97 -22.88
C VAL A 475 5.76 -3.17 -23.97
N LYS A 476 4.67 -3.75 -24.51
CA LYS A 476 3.80 -3.13 -25.52
C LYS A 476 2.34 -3.24 -25.09
N VAL A 477 1.57 -2.18 -25.34
CA VAL A 477 0.10 -2.21 -25.26
C VAL A 477 -0.45 -2.34 -26.68
N ASN A 478 -1.31 -3.33 -26.92
CA ASN A 478 -1.94 -3.61 -28.20
C ASN A 478 -3.42 -3.23 -28.13
N ILE A 479 -3.81 -2.24 -28.94
CA ILE A 479 -5.18 -1.72 -29.03
C ILE A 479 -5.85 -2.33 -30.27
N PRO A 480 -7.03 -2.96 -30.18
CA PRO A 480 -7.69 -3.56 -31.35
C PRO A 480 -8.08 -2.51 -32.41
N ASP A 481 -7.88 -2.83 -33.70
CA ASP A 481 -8.24 -1.92 -34.81
C ASP A 481 -9.73 -1.54 -34.84
N ARG A 482 -10.62 -2.35 -34.26
CA ARG A 482 -12.03 -1.95 -34.08
C ARG A 482 -12.18 -0.63 -33.32
N VAL A 483 -11.34 -0.37 -32.30
CA VAL A 483 -11.35 0.88 -31.53
C VAL A 483 -11.06 2.08 -32.45
N ARG A 484 -10.16 1.89 -33.41
CA ARG A 484 -9.79 2.89 -34.43
C ARG A 484 -10.94 3.12 -35.43
N SER A 485 -11.58 2.06 -35.91
CA SER A 485 -12.75 2.16 -36.81
C SER A 485 -13.93 2.85 -36.15
N ASP A 486 -14.32 2.40 -34.95
CA ASP A 486 -15.46 2.94 -34.20
C ASP A 486 -15.20 4.41 -33.80
N PHE A 487 -13.96 4.76 -33.41
CA PHE A 487 -13.52 6.14 -33.15
C PHE A 487 -13.62 7.03 -34.40
N THR A 488 -13.05 6.60 -35.52
CA THR A 488 -13.00 7.39 -36.75
C THR A 488 -14.39 7.65 -37.31
N LEU A 489 -15.26 6.63 -37.27
CA LEU A 489 -16.66 6.73 -37.71
C LEU A 489 -17.44 7.77 -36.87
N TRP A 490 -17.33 7.70 -35.53
CA TRP A 490 -18.00 8.66 -34.64
C TRP A 490 -17.46 10.08 -34.79
N CYS A 491 -16.14 10.25 -34.97
CA CYS A 491 -15.57 11.57 -35.20
C CYS A 491 -16.12 12.20 -36.48
N ILE A 492 -16.07 11.49 -37.60
CA ILE A 492 -16.50 12.02 -38.91
C ILE A 492 -18.02 12.28 -38.97
N ASN A 493 -18.83 11.43 -38.35
CA ASN A 493 -20.29 11.52 -38.46
C ASN A 493 -20.94 12.42 -37.38
N ASN A 494 -20.37 12.47 -36.17
CA ASN A 494 -21.04 13.07 -35.01
C ASN A 494 -20.31 14.34 -34.52
N ARG A 495 -19.07 14.22 -34.01
CA ARG A 495 -18.40 15.32 -33.27
C ARG A 495 -17.64 16.31 -34.17
N TRP A 496 -17.03 15.81 -35.24
CA TRP A 496 -16.16 16.53 -36.17
C TRP A 496 -16.72 16.54 -37.61
N ARG A 497 -18.05 16.44 -37.73
CA ARG A 497 -18.77 16.68 -38.97
C ARG A 497 -18.80 18.19 -39.27
N PRO A 498 -18.46 18.65 -40.49
CA PRO A 498 -18.61 20.06 -40.85
C PRO A 498 -20.07 20.53 -40.85
N LYS A 499 -20.28 21.83 -40.58
CA LYS A 499 -21.63 22.43 -40.49
C LYS A 499 -22.38 22.47 -41.83
N THR A 500 -21.66 22.51 -42.95
CA THR A 500 -22.23 22.47 -44.31
C THR A 500 -21.62 21.34 -45.13
N PHE A 501 -22.18 21.07 -46.32
CA PHE A 501 -21.59 20.15 -47.29
C PHE A 501 -20.12 20.51 -47.59
N ALA A 502 -19.26 19.48 -47.68
CA ALA A 502 -17.85 19.59 -48.00
C ALA A 502 -17.54 18.71 -49.23
N LYS A 503 -16.72 19.23 -50.16
CA LYS A 503 -16.25 18.48 -51.34
C LYS A 503 -15.38 17.30 -50.93
N GLU A 504 -15.29 16.26 -51.76
CA GLU A 504 -14.59 15.01 -51.41
C GLU A 504 -13.12 15.23 -51.03
N GLU A 505 -12.41 16.13 -51.72
CA GLU A 505 -11.03 16.54 -51.39
C GLU A 505 -10.93 17.08 -49.95
N LEU A 506 -11.87 17.94 -49.55
CA LEU A 506 -11.92 18.52 -48.20
C LEU A 506 -12.37 17.49 -47.15
N ARG A 507 -13.25 16.54 -47.53
CA ARG A 507 -13.66 15.40 -46.70
C ARG A 507 -12.48 14.47 -46.42
N ALA A 508 -11.60 14.26 -47.40
CA ALA A 508 -10.36 13.49 -47.23
C ALA A 508 -9.40 14.18 -46.24
N ILE A 509 -9.30 15.51 -46.22
CA ILE A 509 -8.51 16.27 -45.23
C ILE A 509 -9.02 16.00 -43.80
N ILE A 510 -10.34 16.03 -43.58
CA ILE A 510 -10.94 15.75 -42.27
C ILE A 510 -10.69 14.29 -41.86
N SER A 511 -10.86 13.34 -42.79
CA SER A 511 -10.54 11.92 -42.56
C SER A 511 -9.07 11.71 -42.18
N ASN A 512 -8.14 12.40 -42.86
CA ASN A 512 -6.71 12.39 -42.55
C ASN A 512 -6.38 13.07 -41.21
N ALA A 513 -7.14 14.08 -40.79
CA ALA A 513 -6.98 14.74 -39.48
C ALA A 513 -7.43 13.85 -38.32
N VAL A 514 -8.60 13.21 -38.43
CA VAL A 514 -9.03 12.15 -37.51
C VAL A 514 -7.98 11.03 -37.49
N GLU A 515 -7.51 10.64 -38.67
CA GLU A 515 -6.39 9.73 -38.95
C GLU A 515 -5.12 9.98 -38.11
N ASP A 516 -4.48 11.14 -38.31
CA ASP A 516 -3.27 11.56 -37.60
C ASP A 516 -3.55 11.80 -36.11
N SER A 517 -4.76 12.25 -35.72
CA SER A 517 -5.14 12.38 -34.30
C SER A 517 -5.10 11.04 -33.57
N TYR A 518 -5.64 9.99 -34.17
CA TYR A 518 -5.68 8.66 -33.56
C TYR A 518 -4.26 8.11 -33.41
N LYS A 519 -3.53 7.99 -34.52
CA LYS A 519 -2.18 7.38 -34.54
C LYS A 519 -1.14 8.15 -33.74
N ARG A 520 -1.11 9.48 -33.84
CA ARG A 520 0.01 10.31 -33.35
C ARG A 520 -0.19 10.86 -31.94
N LEU A 521 -1.44 11.05 -31.52
CA LEU A 521 -1.75 11.73 -30.24
C LEU A 521 -2.52 10.82 -29.29
N ILE A 522 -3.62 10.21 -29.76
CA ILE A 522 -4.50 9.40 -28.91
C ILE A 522 -3.88 8.06 -28.53
N VAL A 523 -3.32 7.29 -29.48
CA VAL A 523 -2.68 6.00 -29.19
C VAL A 523 -1.53 6.12 -28.17
N PRO A 524 -0.60 7.10 -28.27
CA PRO A 524 0.41 7.31 -27.24
C PRO A 524 -0.16 7.76 -25.88
N PHE A 525 -1.20 8.58 -25.86
CA PHE A 525 -1.90 9.00 -24.65
C PHE A 525 -2.55 7.81 -23.93
N LEU A 526 -3.35 7.02 -24.65
CA LEU A 526 -4.00 5.82 -24.13
C LEU A 526 -2.97 4.78 -23.65
N THR A 527 -1.88 4.59 -24.41
CA THR A 527 -0.78 3.68 -24.02
C THR A 527 -0.14 4.10 -22.71
N ARG A 528 0.14 5.41 -22.53
CA ARG A 528 0.68 5.94 -21.26
C ARG A 528 -0.34 5.75 -20.14
N SER A 529 -1.55 6.25 -20.30
CA SER A 529 -2.58 6.22 -19.26
C SER A 529 -2.94 4.78 -18.85
N CYS A 530 -2.88 3.81 -19.77
CA CYS A 530 -2.95 2.39 -19.46
C CYS A 530 -1.81 1.92 -18.54
N ARG A 531 -0.55 2.27 -18.84
CA ARG A 531 0.60 1.89 -18.01
C ARG A 531 0.57 2.61 -16.66
N THR A 532 0.13 3.88 -16.60
CA THR A 532 -0.13 4.62 -15.36
C THR A 532 -1.19 3.89 -14.52
N LYS A 533 -2.41 3.72 -15.06
CA LYS A 533 -3.57 3.13 -14.36
C LYS A 533 -3.27 1.71 -13.86
N LEU A 534 -2.63 0.87 -14.66
CA LEU A 534 -2.21 -0.47 -14.24
C LEU A 534 -1.16 -0.42 -13.12
N THR A 535 -0.19 0.48 -13.20
CA THR A 535 0.87 0.61 -12.18
C THR A 535 0.30 1.13 -10.87
N SER A 536 -0.46 2.23 -10.88
CA SER A 536 -1.04 2.82 -9.67
C SER A 536 -2.08 1.91 -9.01
N ALA A 537 -2.85 1.14 -9.78
CA ALA A 537 -3.72 0.10 -9.22
C ALA A 537 -2.90 -1.01 -8.54
N ALA A 538 -1.80 -1.44 -9.15
CA ALA A 538 -0.94 -2.48 -8.61
C ALA A 538 -0.14 -2.04 -7.38
N GLU A 539 0.38 -0.81 -7.37
CA GLU A 539 0.98 -0.18 -6.21
C GLU A 539 -0.02 -0.09 -5.05
N LYS A 540 -1.25 0.37 -5.31
CA LYS A 540 -2.30 0.46 -4.28
C LYS A 540 -2.64 -0.91 -3.69
N GLU A 541 -2.86 -1.94 -4.52
CA GLU A 541 -3.21 -3.28 -4.04
C GLU A 541 -2.06 -3.93 -3.23
N SER A 542 -0.81 -3.74 -3.67
CA SER A 542 0.37 -4.18 -2.92
C SER A 542 0.55 -3.40 -1.61
N ILE A 543 0.40 -2.07 -1.61
CA ILE A 543 0.48 -1.24 -0.39
C ILE A 543 -0.61 -1.65 0.60
N ALA A 544 -1.85 -1.93 0.15
CA ALA A 544 -2.92 -2.42 1.00
C ALA A 544 -2.60 -3.79 1.65
N MET A 545 -1.90 -4.68 0.95
CA MET A 545 -1.40 -5.93 1.55
C MET A 545 -0.28 -5.67 2.56
N PHE A 546 0.68 -4.80 2.25
CA PHE A 546 1.76 -4.44 3.18
C PHE A 546 1.21 -3.79 4.46
N VAL A 547 0.19 -2.93 4.32
CA VAL A 547 -0.64 -2.35 5.40
C VAL A 547 -1.27 -3.44 6.26
N ARG A 548 -1.96 -4.42 5.66
CA ARG A 548 -2.58 -5.54 6.39
C ARG A 548 -1.54 -6.39 7.12
N ASN A 549 -0.46 -6.75 6.44
CA ASN A 549 0.61 -7.60 6.98
C ASN A 549 1.31 -6.91 8.17
N LEU A 550 1.58 -5.60 8.07
CA LEU A 550 2.13 -4.80 9.17
C LEU A 550 1.13 -4.69 10.34
N ARG A 551 -0.13 -4.32 10.07
CA ARG A 551 -1.20 -4.21 11.07
C ARG A 551 -1.28 -5.48 11.92
N GLN A 552 -1.26 -6.66 11.28
CA GLN A 552 -1.34 -7.93 12.00
C GLN A 552 -0.08 -8.26 12.80
N ARG A 553 1.14 -7.94 12.31
CA ARG A 553 2.38 -8.11 13.09
C ARG A 553 2.46 -7.18 14.31
N LEU A 554 1.99 -5.94 14.20
CA LEU A 554 1.93 -4.98 15.31
C LEU A 554 0.90 -5.36 16.38
N LEU A 555 -0.17 -6.05 16.01
CA LEU A 555 -1.29 -6.39 16.89
C LEU A 555 -1.22 -7.81 17.49
N VAL A 556 -0.15 -8.58 17.28
CA VAL A 556 0.06 -9.88 17.96
C VAL A 556 0.00 -9.71 19.48
N CYS A 557 -0.61 -10.67 20.18
CA CYS A 557 -0.76 -10.62 21.63
C CYS A 557 0.61 -10.64 22.36
N PRO A 558 0.88 -9.70 23.29
CA PRO A 558 2.14 -9.62 24.03
C PRO A 558 2.29 -10.74 25.08
N VAL A 559 3.50 -11.29 25.24
CA VAL A 559 3.83 -12.29 26.27
C VAL A 559 4.41 -11.60 27.51
N ARG A 560 3.53 -11.18 28.42
CA ARG A 560 3.90 -10.43 29.64
C ARG A 560 4.20 -11.35 30.83
N GLY A 561 4.94 -10.82 31.80
CA GLY A 561 5.07 -11.42 33.15
C GLY A 561 6.09 -12.56 33.32
N CYS A 562 6.87 -12.90 32.29
CA CYS A 562 7.88 -13.96 32.36
C CYS A 562 9.28 -13.49 31.92
N VAL A 563 10.31 -14.16 32.44
CA VAL A 563 11.69 -14.03 31.95
C VAL A 563 11.80 -14.73 30.59
N ILE A 564 12.43 -14.07 29.62
CA ILE A 564 12.59 -14.57 28.25
C ILE A 564 14.05 -14.49 27.82
N MET A 565 14.58 -15.55 27.20
CA MET A 565 15.86 -15.54 26.50
C MET A 565 15.64 -15.34 25.00
N GLY A 566 16.01 -14.16 24.49
CA GLY A 566 16.15 -13.92 23.05
C GLY A 566 17.45 -14.54 22.52
N VAL A 567 17.36 -15.18 21.36
CA VAL A 567 18.45 -15.87 20.67
C VAL A 567 18.51 -15.39 19.22
N ASP A 568 19.60 -14.72 18.87
CA ASP A 568 19.95 -14.32 17.49
C ASP A 568 20.88 -15.39 16.89
N PRO A 569 20.41 -16.24 15.96
CA PRO A 569 21.17 -17.41 15.50
C PRO A 569 22.49 -17.05 14.78
N GLY A 570 23.33 -18.06 14.55
CA GLY A 570 24.46 -17.91 13.63
C GLY A 570 25.56 -18.96 13.75
N TYR A 571 26.13 -19.32 12.61
CA TYR A 571 27.25 -20.27 12.51
C TYR A 571 28.58 -19.67 13.00
N ARG A 572 29.31 -18.93 12.14
CA ARG A 572 30.71 -18.54 12.37
C ARG A 572 30.92 -17.54 13.51
N HIS A 573 29.92 -16.70 13.78
CA HIS A 573 29.96 -15.67 14.83
C HIS A 573 29.13 -16.06 16.06
N GLY A 574 28.77 -17.34 16.18
CA GLY A 574 27.92 -17.86 17.25
C GLY A 574 26.48 -17.35 17.21
N CYS A 575 25.67 -17.92 18.10
CA CYS A 575 24.36 -17.42 18.46
C CYS A 575 24.53 -16.39 19.59
N LYS A 576 23.85 -15.24 19.50
CA LYS A 576 23.89 -14.19 20.53
C LYS A 576 22.67 -14.30 21.42
N LEU A 577 22.87 -14.10 22.72
CA LEU A 577 21.86 -14.31 23.75
C LEU A 577 21.55 -13.00 24.47
N ALA A 578 20.28 -12.80 24.82
CA ALA A 578 19.84 -11.77 25.76
C ALA A 578 18.75 -12.34 26.68
N ILE A 579 19.01 -12.39 27.98
CA ILE A 579 18.01 -12.75 29.00
C ILE A 579 17.35 -11.47 29.49
N LEU A 580 16.02 -11.42 29.39
CA LEU A 580 15.19 -10.25 29.65
C LEU A 580 14.26 -10.51 30.85
N SER A 581 14.14 -9.51 31.72
CA SER A 581 13.20 -9.53 32.85
C SER A 581 11.74 -9.52 32.37
N PRO A 582 10.76 -9.79 33.26
CA PRO A 582 9.33 -9.57 32.99
C PRO A 582 8.95 -8.12 32.63
N THR A 583 9.88 -7.17 32.81
CA THR A 583 9.76 -5.73 32.52
C THR A 583 10.68 -5.27 31.38
N SER A 584 11.18 -6.20 30.55
CA SER A 584 12.06 -5.94 29.39
C SER A 584 13.41 -5.28 29.70
N GLN A 585 13.84 -5.32 30.96
CA GLN A 585 15.19 -4.97 31.38
C GLN A 585 16.15 -6.10 31.01
N ILE A 586 17.39 -5.76 30.66
CA ILE A 586 18.42 -6.74 30.29
C ILE A 586 19.03 -7.29 31.59
N LEU A 587 18.93 -8.60 31.80
CA LEU A 587 19.51 -9.30 32.95
C LEU A 587 20.89 -9.89 32.62
N HIS A 588 21.07 -10.38 31.40
CA HIS A 588 22.33 -10.96 30.93
C HIS A 588 22.42 -10.94 29.40
N THR A 589 23.63 -10.89 28.84
CA THR A 589 23.91 -11.01 27.41
C THR A 589 25.20 -11.77 27.17
N ASP A 590 25.23 -12.66 26.17
CA ASP A 590 26.35 -13.58 25.95
C ASP A 590 26.41 -14.04 24.48
N VAL A 591 27.47 -14.75 24.08
CA VAL A 591 27.60 -15.44 22.79
C VAL A 591 27.92 -16.92 23.03
N VAL A 592 27.26 -17.81 22.29
CA VAL A 592 27.40 -19.27 22.41
C VAL A 592 27.55 -19.96 21.06
N TYR A 593 28.35 -21.01 21.01
CA TYR A 593 28.77 -21.66 19.75
C TYR A 593 28.10 -23.01 19.52
N LEU A 594 26.77 -22.99 19.42
CA LEU A 594 25.88 -24.17 19.44
C LEU A 594 26.11 -25.20 18.31
N HIS A 595 26.77 -24.80 17.23
CA HIS A 595 26.96 -25.64 16.03
C HIS A 595 28.37 -26.24 15.93
N ASN A 596 29.27 -25.90 16.86
CA ASN A 596 30.64 -26.44 16.89
C ASN A 596 30.64 -27.78 17.66
N SER A 597 30.65 -28.90 16.95
CA SER A 597 30.53 -30.27 17.50
C SER A 597 31.38 -30.53 18.75
N GLY A 598 32.65 -30.14 18.75
CA GLY A 598 33.57 -30.30 19.89
C GLY A 598 33.30 -29.42 21.13
N GLN A 599 32.30 -28.54 21.08
CA GLN A 599 31.95 -27.61 22.17
C GLN A 599 30.49 -27.70 22.63
N GLN A 600 29.61 -28.40 21.89
CA GLN A 600 28.15 -28.40 22.12
C GLN A 600 27.73 -28.72 23.56
N HIS A 601 28.33 -29.71 24.22
CA HIS A 601 28.00 -30.05 25.60
C HIS A 601 28.40 -28.96 26.61
N ARG A 602 29.51 -28.24 26.36
CA ARG A 602 29.95 -27.12 27.21
C ARG A 602 28.97 -25.95 27.09
N GLU A 603 28.57 -25.63 25.87
CA GLU A 603 27.61 -24.55 25.60
C GLU A 603 26.20 -24.91 26.10
N ALA A 604 25.80 -26.19 26.04
CA ALA A 604 24.55 -26.68 26.62
C ALA A 604 24.50 -26.49 28.15
N GLU A 605 25.55 -26.91 28.88
CA GLU A 605 25.59 -26.71 30.34
C GLU A 605 25.73 -25.22 30.70
N LYS A 606 26.46 -24.41 29.91
CA LYS A 606 26.53 -22.95 30.06
C LYS A 606 25.12 -22.32 29.97
N LEU A 607 24.36 -22.69 28.93
CA LEU A 607 22.95 -22.28 28.78
C LEU A 607 22.09 -22.71 29.96
N ARG A 608 22.22 -23.96 30.42
CA ARG A 608 21.44 -24.51 31.54
C ARG A 608 21.70 -23.73 32.84
N HIS A 609 22.96 -23.43 33.16
CA HIS A 609 23.32 -22.63 34.33
C HIS A 609 22.68 -21.24 34.28
N LEU A 610 22.79 -20.53 33.14
CA LEU A 610 22.18 -19.21 32.95
C LEU A 610 20.65 -19.28 33.05
N MET A 611 20.00 -20.26 32.40
CA MET A 611 18.55 -20.38 32.43
C MET A 611 18.03 -20.69 33.84
N ILE A 612 18.71 -21.53 34.62
CA ILE A 612 18.38 -21.79 36.03
C ILE A 612 18.61 -20.53 36.89
N GLN A 613 19.76 -19.87 36.75
CA GLN A 613 20.11 -18.65 37.50
C GLN A 613 19.05 -17.55 37.39
N TYR A 614 18.51 -17.35 36.19
CA TYR A 614 17.48 -16.31 35.93
C TYR A 614 16.05 -16.86 35.87
N SER A 615 15.81 -18.13 36.23
CA SER A 615 14.49 -18.80 36.15
C SER A 615 13.80 -18.68 34.77
N CYS A 616 14.57 -18.78 33.68
CA CYS A 616 14.13 -18.52 32.32
C CYS A 616 13.53 -19.78 31.66
N SER A 617 12.19 -19.87 31.60
CA SER A 617 11.46 -21.00 30.97
C SER A 617 11.07 -20.77 29.50
N LYS A 618 11.32 -19.57 28.95
CA LYS A 618 10.88 -19.17 27.61
C LYS A 618 12.04 -18.75 26.72
N VAL A 619 12.20 -19.42 25.58
CA VAL A 619 13.24 -19.13 24.57
C VAL A 619 12.57 -18.54 23.32
N VAL A 620 13.19 -17.52 22.74
CA VAL A 620 12.72 -16.87 21.50
C VAL A 620 13.87 -16.88 20.50
N ILE A 621 13.69 -17.55 19.37
CA ILE A 621 14.72 -17.78 18.35
C ILE A 621 14.40 -16.93 17.11
N GLY A 622 15.39 -16.20 16.59
CA GLY A 622 15.27 -15.50 15.30
C GLY A 622 15.09 -16.48 14.13
N ASN A 623 14.37 -16.08 13.07
CA ASN A 623 14.04 -16.92 11.93
C ASN A 623 15.05 -16.90 10.76
N GLY A 624 16.24 -16.35 10.96
CA GLY A 624 17.28 -16.20 9.93
C GLY A 624 18.34 -17.30 9.90
N THR A 625 19.57 -16.91 9.61
CA THR A 625 20.69 -17.82 9.29
C THR A 625 21.09 -18.67 10.50
N ALA A 626 21.07 -20.01 10.36
CA ALA A 626 21.21 -21.02 11.42
C ALA A 626 19.99 -21.19 12.36
N CYS A 627 18.82 -20.63 12.02
CA CYS A 627 17.57 -20.81 12.79
C CYS A 627 17.23 -22.28 13.03
N ARG A 628 17.37 -23.17 12.03
CA ARG A 628 16.95 -24.58 12.15
C ARG A 628 17.87 -25.40 13.03
N GLU A 629 19.16 -25.14 12.92
CA GLU A 629 20.20 -25.78 13.72
C GLU A 629 20.11 -25.32 15.18
N THR A 630 19.67 -24.09 15.41
CA THR A 630 19.36 -23.55 16.74
C THR A 630 18.07 -24.13 17.30
N GLU A 631 16.99 -24.19 16.50
CA GLU A 631 15.72 -24.86 16.85
C GLU A 631 15.96 -26.33 17.21
N ALA A 632 16.71 -27.07 16.39
CA ALA A 632 17.02 -28.48 16.62
C ALA A 632 17.82 -28.69 17.90
N PHE A 633 18.84 -27.87 18.15
CA PHE A 633 19.64 -27.93 19.37
C PHE A 633 18.78 -27.69 20.63
N PHE A 634 17.96 -26.63 20.67
CA PHE A 634 17.07 -26.39 21.80
C PHE A 634 16.00 -27.47 21.95
N SER A 635 15.41 -27.94 20.85
CA SER A 635 14.35 -28.95 20.88
C SER A 635 14.85 -30.32 21.35
N ASP A 636 16.09 -30.70 21.03
CA ASP A 636 16.71 -31.93 21.55
C ASP A 636 16.92 -31.86 23.07
N LEU A 637 17.51 -30.75 23.57
CA LEU A 637 17.72 -30.54 25.01
C LEU A 637 16.39 -30.48 25.79
N ILE A 638 15.35 -29.86 25.22
CA ILE A 638 14.00 -29.84 25.80
C ILE A 638 13.40 -31.25 25.85
N SER A 639 13.51 -32.02 24.76
CA SER A 639 13.00 -33.40 24.67
C SER A 639 13.67 -34.33 25.68
N ARG A 640 14.98 -34.14 25.92
CA ARG A 640 15.77 -34.85 26.94
C ARG A 640 15.54 -34.34 28.38
N ARG A 641 14.67 -33.35 28.58
CA ARG A 641 14.44 -32.65 29.87
C ARG A 641 15.72 -32.07 30.52
N PHE A 642 16.70 -31.69 29.70
CA PHE A 642 18.03 -31.25 30.14
C PHE A 642 17.98 -30.04 31.11
N PHE A 643 16.99 -29.16 30.92
CA PHE A 643 16.80 -27.94 31.72
C PHE A 643 16.05 -28.15 33.05
N HIS A 644 15.73 -29.40 33.45
CA HIS A 644 15.04 -29.68 34.71
C HIS A 644 15.73 -29.01 35.92
N PRO A 645 14.99 -28.31 36.81
CA PRO A 645 13.53 -28.34 36.99
C PRO A 645 12.69 -27.39 36.11
N LEU A 646 13.29 -26.65 35.18
CA LEU A 646 12.53 -25.71 34.33
C LEU A 646 11.75 -26.43 33.22
N ASP A 647 10.46 -26.10 33.09
CA ASP A 647 9.63 -26.45 31.94
C ASP A 647 9.93 -25.49 30.76
N VAL A 648 11.03 -25.77 30.06
CA VAL A 648 11.49 -24.94 28.95
C VAL A 648 10.66 -25.18 27.69
N SER A 649 10.28 -24.08 27.04
CA SER A 649 9.57 -24.07 25.77
C SER A 649 10.05 -22.90 24.89
N TYR A 650 10.03 -23.08 23.57
CA TYR A 650 10.63 -22.13 22.62
C TYR A 650 9.62 -21.63 21.58
N ILE A 651 9.89 -20.48 20.98
CA ILE A 651 9.13 -19.95 19.84
C ILE A 651 10.08 -19.34 18.81
N ILE A 652 9.78 -19.50 17.52
CA ILE A 652 10.47 -18.78 16.45
C ILE A 652 9.75 -17.45 16.23
N THR A 653 10.51 -16.35 16.15
CA THR A 653 9.98 -15.01 15.86
C THR A 653 10.63 -14.44 14.59
N ASN A 654 9.94 -13.50 13.95
CA ASN A 654 10.48 -12.83 12.78
C ASN A 654 11.56 -11.82 13.21
N GLU A 655 12.80 -11.99 12.73
CA GLU A 655 13.94 -11.14 13.08
C GLU A 655 14.14 -9.95 12.12
N ALA A 656 13.32 -9.82 11.06
CA ALA A 656 13.51 -8.79 10.03
C ALA A 656 13.67 -7.38 10.65
N GLY A 657 14.72 -6.69 10.24
CA GLY A 657 15.08 -5.37 10.76
C GLY A 657 15.76 -5.36 12.14
N ALA A 658 16.00 -6.49 12.82
CA ALA A 658 16.70 -6.49 14.12
C ALA A 658 18.16 -6.04 13.99
N SER A 659 18.85 -6.42 12.92
CA SER A 659 20.18 -5.94 12.54
C SER A 659 20.22 -4.46 12.13
N ILE A 660 19.10 -3.93 11.62
CA ILE A 660 18.96 -2.51 11.28
C ILE A 660 18.65 -1.69 12.54
N TYR A 661 17.87 -2.26 13.46
CA TYR A 661 17.62 -1.69 14.77
C TYR A 661 18.89 -1.62 15.61
N SER A 662 19.72 -2.67 15.68
CA SER A 662 20.89 -2.69 16.57
C SER A 662 21.94 -1.60 16.30
N VAL A 663 22.01 -1.10 15.06
CA VAL A 663 22.86 0.03 14.65
C VAL A 663 22.12 1.38 14.59
N SER A 664 20.84 1.42 14.97
CA SER A 664 20.03 2.64 14.96
C SER A 664 20.40 3.63 16.07
N PRO A 665 20.16 4.94 15.89
CA PRO A 665 20.29 5.93 16.97
C PRO A 665 19.42 5.60 18.19
N GLU A 666 18.22 5.07 17.97
CA GLU A 666 17.32 4.56 19.01
C GLU A 666 17.97 3.46 19.86
N ALA A 667 18.56 2.43 19.25
CA ALA A 667 19.22 1.35 19.99
C ALA A 667 20.52 1.80 20.68
N VAL A 668 21.25 2.76 20.09
CA VAL A 668 22.41 3.41 20.75
C VAL A 668 21.96 4.24 21.96
N LYS A 669 20.79 4.90 21.90
CA LYS A 669 20.19 5.64 23.03
C LYS A 669 19.67 4.71 24.13
N GLU A 670 19.12 3.55 23.78
CA GLU A 670 18.64 2.56 24.77
C GLU A 670 19.75 1.69 25.39
N MET A 671 20.82 1.39 24.63
CA MET A 671 21.83 0.38 24.98
C MET A 671 23.25 0.82 24.55
N PRO A 672 23.77 1.96 25.04
CA PRO A 672 25.01 2.56 24.54
C PRO A 672 26.21 1.61 24.64
N ASP A 673 26.42 0.98 25.79
CA ASP A 673 27.60 0.16 26.10
C ASP A 673 27.52 -1.28 25.55
N LEU A 674 26.41 -1.66 24.92
CA LEU A 674 26.17 -3.02 24.40
C LEU A 674 26.59 -3.13 22.92
N ASP A 675 27.28 -4.21 22.55
CA ASP A 675 27.68 -4.49 21.16
C ASP A 675 26.45 -4.66 20.23
N PRO A 676 26.49 -4.16 18.98
CA PRO A 676 25.38 -4.29 18.02
C PRO A 676 24.90 -5.73 17.78
N ASN A 677 25.76 -6.74 17.87
CA ASN A 677 25.37 -8.16 17.70
C ASN A 677 24.64 -8.72 18.93
N LEU A 678 24.74 -8.07 20.10
CA LEU A 678 23.97 -8.43 21.29
C LEU A 678 22.63 -7.67 21.34
N ARG A 679 22.58 -6.44 20.81
CA ARG A 679 21.35 -5.63 20.70
C ARG A 679 20.28 -6.26 19.81
N SER A 680 20.66 -7.04 18.79
CA SER A 680 19.73 -7.82 17.95
C SER A 680 19.01 -8.90 18.77
N ALA A 681 19.73 -9.67 19.58
CA ALA A 681 19.16 -10.68 20.49
C ALA A 681 18.20 -10.04 21.53
N VAL A 682 18.53 -8.85 22.05
CA VAL A 682 17.62 -8.07 22.91
C VAL A 682 16.32 -7.73 22.17
N SER A 683 16.40 -7.27 20.91
CA SER A 683 15.22 -6.95 20.11
C SER A 683 14.37 -8.20 19.81
N ILE A 684 15.00 -9.32 19.47
CA ILE A 684 14.34 -10.61 19.23
C ILE A 684 13.50 -11.04 20.44
N GLY A 685 14.06 -10.97 21.66
CA GLY A 685 13.31 -11.25 22.89
C GLY A 685 12.17 -10.26 23.15
N ARG A 686 12.44 -8.94 23.00
CA ARG A 686 11.44 -7.87 23.23
C ARG A 686 10.25 -7.93 22.27
N ARG A 687 10.46 -8.34 21.01
CA ARG A 687 9.39 -8.55 20.01
C ARG A 687 8.31 -9.52 20.47
N VAL A 688 8.63 -10.47 21.35
CA VAL A 688 7.64 -11.41 21.93
C VAL A 688 7.04 -10.87 23.23
N GLN A 689 7.80 -10.10 24.02
CA GLN A 689 7.28 -9.45 25.23
C GLN A 689 6.22 -8.38 24.92
N ASP A 690 6.47 -7.47 23.98
CA ASP A 690 5.43 -6.63 23.39
C ASP A 690 5.77 -6.27 21.91
N PRO A 691 5.13 -6.93 20.92
CA PRO A 691 5.40 -6.73 19.50
C PRO A 691 5.25 -5.27 19.05
N LEU A 692 4.26 -4.57 19.59
CA LEU A 692 3.96 -3.17 19.24
C LEU A 692 5.06 -2.25 19.74
N ALA A 693 5.47 -2.39 21.01
CA ALA A 693 6.44 -1.48 21.63
C ALA A 693 7.87 -1.61 21.06
N GLU A 694 8.23 -2.78 20.53
CA GLU A 694 9.54 -3.02 19.92
C GLU A 694 9.56 -2.75 18.41
N LEU A 695 8.54 -3.18 17.64
CA LEU A 695 8.54 -3.02 16.18
C LEU A 695 8.43 -1.55 15.72
N VAL A 696 7.78 -0.66 16.50
CA VAL A 696 7.71 0.78 16.15
C VAL A 696 9.05 1.53 16.25
N LYS A 697 10.09 0.89 16.80
CA LYS A 697 11.47 1.42 16.79
C LYS A 697 12.15 1.29 15.43
N ILE A 698 11.50 0.63 14.47
CA ILE A 698 12.06 0.25 13.17
C ILE A 698 11.25 0.94 12.08
N ASP A 699 11.94 1.57 11.11
CA ASP A 699 11.26 2.12 9.92
C ASP A 699 10.47 0.98 9.22
N PRO A 700 9.14 1.09 9.05
CA PRO A 700 8.30 -0.04 8.66
C PRO A 700 8.70 -0.77 7.38
N LYS A 701 9.40 -0.12 6.44
CA LYS A 701 9.93 -0.75 5.22
C LYS A 701 10.95 -1.87 5.51
N HIS A 702 11.56 -1.88 6.70
CA HIS A 702 12.55 -2.86 7.13
C HIS A 702 11.96 -4.05 7.92
N ILE A 703 10.65 -4.04 8.20
CA ILE A 703 9.95 -5.11 8.92
C ILE A 703 9.62 -6.32 7.99
N GLY A 704 10.00 -6.25 6.70
CA GLY A 704 9.89 -7.37 5.75
C GLY A 704 8.44 -7.74 5.44
N ILE A 705 7.66 -6.76 4.99
CA ILE A 705 6.18 -6.77 4.99
C ILE A 705 5.54 -7.33 3.71
N GLY A 706 6.31 -7.56 2.66
CA GLY A 706 5.85 -8.30 1.48
C GLY A 706 6.82 -8.25 0.29
N THR A 707 6.58 -9.12 -0.69
CA THR A 707 7.31 -9.10 -1.97
C THR A 707 6.95 -7.84 -2.77
N TYR A 708 7.90 -7.32 -3.55
CA TYR A 708 7.77 -6.07 -4.31
C TYR A 708 7.68 -4.76 -3.48
N GLN A 709 7.98 -4.79 -2.17
CA GLN A 709 8.02 -3.57 -1.34
C GLN A 709 9.02 -2.48 -1.80
N HIS A 710 9.97 -2.83 -2.67
CA HIS A 710 10.93 -1.89 -3.28
C HIS A 710 10.56 -1.49 -4.72
N ASP A 711 9.53 -2.11 -5.30
CA ASP A 711 9.05 -1.86 -6.67
C ASP A 711 7.78 -0.99 -6.69
N VAL A 712 7.41 -0.42 -5.53
CA VAL A 712 6.31 0.55 -5.36
C VAL A 712 6.84 1.91 -4.90
N SER A 713 6.06 2.97 -5.10
CA SER A 713 6.35 4.34 -4.66
C SER A 713 6.69 4.42 -3.17
N ALA A 714 7.98 4.62 -2.87
CA ALA A 714 8.50 4.65 -1.49
C ALA A 714 7.86 5.73 -0.61
N GLY A 715 7.40 6.84 -1.20
CA GLY A 715 6.69 7.90 -0.49
C GLY A 715 5.26 7.49 -0.08
N ALA A 716 4.52 6.87 -1.00
CA ALA A 716 3.18 6.36 -0.72
C ALA A 716 3.24 5.18 0.26
N LEU A 717 4.20 4.28 0.08
CA LEU A 717 4.48 3.18 1.00
C LEU A 717 4.74 3.71 2.40
N LYS A 718 5.69 4.64 2.59
CA LYS A 718 5.99 5.18 3.92
C LYS A 718 4.75 5.81 4.56
N ALA A 719 4.02 6.67 3.85
CA ALA A 719 2.84 7.33 4.39
C ALA A 719 1.75 6.33 4.84
N ALA A 720 1.52 5.27 4.06
CA ALA A 720 0.56 4.22 4.41
C ALA A 720 0.99 3.44 5.66
N LEU A 721 2.28 3.06 5.77
CA LEU A 721 2.77 2.28 6.91
C LEU A 721 2.88 3.11 8.19
N ASP A 722 3.35 4.35 8.12
CA ASP A 722 3.34 5.29 9.25
C ASP A 722 1.90 5.50 9.76
N GLY A 723 0.93 5.59 8.83
CA GLY A 723 -0.49 5.69 9.14
C GLY A 723 -1.10 4.43 9.78
N VAL A 724 -0.57 3.24 9.48
CA VAL A 724 -0.95 1.97 10.15
C VAL A 724 -0.32 1.87 11.52
N VAL A 725 0.95 2.26 11.68
CA VAL A 725 1.60 2.35 12.99
C VAL A 725 0.79 3.29 13.90
N GLN A 726 0.40 4.46 13.40
CA GLN A 726 -0.43 5.40 14.17
C GLN A 726 -1.80 4.82 14.56
N GLU A 727 -2.45 4.09 13.65
CA GLU A 727 -3.71 3.39 13.94
C GLU A 727 -3.53 2.33 15.05
N CYS A 728 -2.57 1.41 14.90
CA CYS A 728 -2.34 0.33 15.86
C CYS A 728 -1.98 0.87 17.25
N VAL A 729 -1.06 1.84 17.32
CA VAL A 729 -0.65 2.48 18.59
C VAL A 729 -1.81 3.21 19.25
N SER A 730 -2.60 3.97 18.48
CA SER A 730 -3.75 4.69 19.02
C SER A 730 -4.86 3.73 19.48
N PHE A 731 -5.20 2.71 18.69
CA PHE A 731 -6.29 1.80 19.03
C PHE A 731 -5.98 0.88 20.21
N VAL A 732 -4.74 0.41 20.36
CA VAL A 732 -4.28 -0.29 21.58
C VAL A 732 -4.24 0.67 22.77
N GLY A 733 -3.79 1.92 22.55
CA GLY A 733 -3.73 2.98 23.54
C GLY A 733 -2.57 2.82 24.54
N VAL A 734 -1.93 3.92 24.89
CA VAL A 734 -0.67 3.93 25.67
C VAL A 734 -0.88 4.43 27.10
N ASP A 735 -0.26 3.81 28.10
CA ASP A 735 -0.16 4.40 29.44
C ASP A 735 0.94 5.47 29.45
N ILE A 736 0.57 6.74 29.63
CA ILE A 736 1.49 7.88 29.50
C ILE A 736 2.64 7.86 30.52
N ASN A 737 2.44 7.20 31.67
CA ASN A 737 3.41 7.19 32.76
C ASN A 737 4.54 6.17 32.52
N ILE A 738 4.31 5.13 31.72
CA ILE A 738 5.31 4.10 31.38
C ILE A 738 5.68 4.05 29.89
N CYS A 739 4.93 4.71 29.01
CA CYS A 739 5.19 4.73 27.57
C CYS A 739 6.56 5.35 27.23
N SER A 740 7.27 4.74 26.28
CA SER A 740 8.51 5.28 25.72
C SER A 740 8.23 6.45 24.78
N GLU A 741 9.19 7.37 24.67
CA GLU A 741 9.14 8.49 23.71
C GLU A 741 8.89 8.01 22.27
N THR A 742 9.48 6.88 21.89
CA THR A 742 9.34 6.24 20.56
C THR A 742 7.96 5.65 20.33
N LEU A 743 7.29 5.06 21.32
CA LEU A 743 5.91 4.59 21.16
C LEU A 743 4.93 5.79 21.19
N MET A 744 5.19 6.78 22.05
CA MET A 744 4.34 7.96 22.25
C MET A 744 4.26 8.88 21.02
N ARG A 745 5.35 9.02 20.25
CA ARG A 745 5.35 9.83 19.00
C ARG A 745 4.41 9.30 17.91
N HIS A 746 3.89 8.08 18.05
CA HIS A 746 2.95 7.45 17.12
C HIS A 746 1.47 7.47 17.59
N VAL A 747 1.14 8.07 18.74
CA VAL A 747 -0.27 8.29 19.11
C VAL A 747 -0.87 9.35 18.19
N ALA A 748 -2.14 9.20 17.80
CA ALA A 748 -2.91 10.24 17.12
C ALA A 748 -2.82 11.60 17.84
N GLY A 749 -2.71 12.69 17.09
CA GLY A 749 -2.49 14.04 17.63
C GLY A 749 -1.08 14.33 18.16
N LEU A 750 -0.25 13.31 18.43
CA LEU A 750 1.14 13.48 18.88
C LEU A 750 2.14 13.45 17.71
N ASN A 751 3.38 13.83 18.02
CA ASN A 751 4.56 13.77 17.16
C ASN A 751 5.82 13.73 18.04
N ALA A 752 7.01 13.61 17.46
CA ALA A 752 8.27 13.52 18.22
C ALA A 752 8.48 14.68 19.20
N GLY A 753 8.23 15.94 18.80
CA GLY A 753 8.41 17.11 19.67
C GLY A 753 7.40 17.16 20.83
N ARG A 754 6.15 16.73 20.60
CA ARG A 754 5.15 16.58 21.67
C ARG A 754 5.49 15.42 22.60
N ALA A 755 5.92 14.28 22.09
CA ALA A 755 6.34 13.11 22.88
C ALA A 755 7.55 13.42 23.78
N GLN A 756 8.55 14.15 23.25
CA GLN A 756 9.64 14.70 24.05
C GLN A 756 9.11 15.66 25.12
N SER A 757 8.24 16.62 24.78
CA SER A 757 7.71 17.60 25.73
C SER A 757 6.88 16.96 26.87
N ILE A 758 6.14 15.87 26.58
CA ILE A 758 5.43 15.08 27.59
C ILE A 758 6.43 14.32 28.49
N THR A 759 7.50 13.76 27.90
CA THR A 759 8.54 13.04 28.65
C THR A 759 9.30 13.98 29.60
N GLU A 760 9.73 15.15 29.11
CA GLU A 760 10.34 16.22 29.93
C GLU A 760 9.39 16.71 31.04
N TRP A 761 8.08 16.77 30.78
CA TRP A 761 7.09 17.13 31.81
C TRP A 761 6.99 16.03 32.87
N ARG A 762 6.94 14.76 32.47
CA ARG A 762 6.86 13.59 33.37
C ARG A 762 8.09 13.47 34.28
N GLU A 763 9.27 13.69 33.73
CA GLU A 763 10.54 13.68 34.47
C GLU A 763 10.64 14.83 35.47
N LYS A 764 10.06 16.00 35.15
CA LYS A 764 10.14 17.20 35.99
C LYS A 764 9.04 17.30 37.07
N ASN A 765 7.81 16.87 36.76
CA ASN A 765 6.64 17.08 37.63
C ASN A 765 6.09 15.76 38.21
N GLY A 766 6.66 14.61 37.83
CA GLY A 766 6.19 13.29 38.24
C GLY A 766 5.13 12.70 37.30
N ALA A 767 4.49 11.62 37.77
CA ALA A 767 3.45 10.91 37.01
C ALA A 767 2.18 11.76 36.80
N PHE A 768 1.61 11.70 35.60
CA PHE A 768 0.30 12.27 35.30
C PHE A 768 -0.80 11.56 36.12
N ILE A 769 -1.63 12.35 36.79
CA ILE A 769 -2.72 11.90 37.68
C ILE A 769 -4.04 11.79 36.90
N ASN A 770 -4.25 12.67 35.93
CA ASN A 770 -5.40 12.66 35.03
C ASN A 770 -5.02 13.21 33.64
N ARG A 771 -5.89 12.99 32.65
CA ARG A 771 -5.68 13.45 31.27
C ARG A 771 -5.59 14.96 31.17
N GLU A 772 -6.35 15.70 31.97
CA GLU A 772 -6.39 17.18 31.93
C GLU A 772 -5.02 17.83 32.14
N GLN A 773 -4.15 17.22 32.96
CA GLN A 773 -2.76 17.68 33.14
C GLN A 773 -1.93 17.71 31.84
N LEU A 774 -2.32 16.99 30.78
CA LEU A 774 -1.70 17.11 29.45
C LEU A 774 -1.81 18.53 28.86
N LYS A 775 -2.83 19.31 29.25
CA LYS A 775 -2.99 20.72 28.84
C LYS A 775 -1.91 21.64 29.43
N LEU A 776 -1.18 21.19 30.47
CA LEU A 776 -0.01 21.90 31.03
C LEU A 776 1.28 21.62 30.23
N VAL A 777 1.28 20.66 29.31
CA VAL A 777 2.47 20.30 28.53
C VAL A 777 2.73 21.34 27.45
N LYS A 778 3.98 21.83 27.38
CA LYS A 778 4.43 22.80 26.38
C LYS A 778 4.17 22.26 24.96
N GLY A 779 3.44 23.04 24.15
CA GLY A 779 3.10 22.67 22.77
C GLY A 779 1.88 21.75 22.61
N MET A 780 1.15 21.48 23.70
CA MET A 780 -0.15 20.82 23.65
C MET A 780 -1.27 21.86 23.46
N GLY A 781 -1.75 22.01 22.22
CA GLY A 781 -2.91 22.86 21.91
C GLY A 781 -4.24 22.11 22.08
N PRO A 782 -5.40 22.81 22.16
CA PRO A 782 -6.71 22.18 22.34
C PRO A 782 -7.02 21.09 21.31
N LYS A 783 -6.74 21.34 20.02
CA LYS A 783 -6.87 20.33 18.96
C LYS A 783 -5.95 19.13 19.19
N SER A 784 -4.71 19.34 19.60
CA SER A 784 -3.76 18.26 19.87
C SER A 784 -4.19 17.38 21.03
N PHE A 785 -4.76 17.99 22.08
CA PHE A 785 -5.37 17.30 23.21
C PHE A 785 -6.59 16.47 22.76
N GLN A 786 -7.54 17.06 22.02
CA GLN A 786 -8.68 16.34 21.44
C GLN A 786 -8.24 15.13 20.60
N GLN A 787 -7.19 15.28 19.78
CA GLN A 787 -6.74 14.19 18.91
C GLN A 787 -6.01 13.05 19.66
N CYS A 788 -5.50 13.27 20.88
CA CYS A 788 -4.71 12.26 21.62
C CYS A 788 -5.38 11.70 22.88
N ALA A 789 -6.25 12.46 23.55
CA ALA A 789 -6.65 12.17 24.94
C ALA A 789 -7.33 10.81 25.12
N GLY A 790 -8.26 10.43 24.23
CA GLY A 790 -8.95 9.13 24.27
C GLY A 790 -8.08 7.90 23.95
N PHE A 791 -6.87 8.13 23.42
CA PHE A 791 -5.86 7.09 23.15
C PHE A 791 -4.78 7.00 24.23
N ILE A 792 -4.73 7.98 25.13
CA ILE A 792 -3.83 8.03 26.28
C ILE A 792 -4.57 7.47 27.49
N ARG A 793 -3.97 6.50 28.18
CA ARG A 793 -4.48 5.91 29.43
C ARG A 793 -3.63 6.35 30.61
N ILE A 794 -4.23 6.36 31.80
CA ILE A 794 -3.54 6.51 33.09
C ILE A 794 -4.01 5.36 33.97
N ASN A 795 -3.09 4.48 34.37
CA ASN A 795 -3.41 3.30 35.18
C ASN A 795 -3.11 3.56 36.66
N PRO A 796 -4.07 3.35 37.59
CA PRO A 796 -3.82 3.49 39.03
C PRO A 796 -2.64 2.63 39.55
N LEU A 797 -2.39 1.47 38.94
CA LEU A 797 -1.30 0.57 39.33
C LEU A 797 0.09 1.15 38.99
N THR A 798 0.25 1.78 37.83
CA THR A 798 1.52 2.41 37.44
C THR A 798 1.76 3.68 38.26
N LEU A 799 0.71 4.44 38.57
CA LEU A 799 0.77 5.62 39.41
C LEU A 799 1.18 5.30 40.86
N ASN A 800 0.66 4.21 41.44
CA ASN A 800 1.08 3.75 42.78
C ASN A 800 2.53 3.25 42.79
N SER A 801 2.98 2.57 41.75
CA SER A 801 4.39 2.14 41.60
C SER A 801 5.34 3.34 41.48
N ALA A 802 4.96 4.37 40.73
CA ALA A 802 5.70 5.63 40.62
C ALA A 802 5.77 6.40 41.95
N ARG A 803 4.71 6.35 42.77
CA ARG A 803 4.72 6.91 44.13
C ARG A 803 5.69 6.16 45.05
N ALA A 804 5.72 4.83 45.00
CA ALA A 804 6.65 4.03 45.80
C ALA A 804 8.13 4.30 45.46
N THR A 805 8.48 4.44 44.18
CA THR A 805 9.87 4.71 43.74
C THR A 805 10.35 6.14 44.01
N SER A 806 9.44 7.08 44.29
CA SER A 806 9.78 8.48 44.57
C SER A 806 10.07 8.82 46.05
N GLN A 807 9.92 7.85 46.98
CA GLN A 807 10.12 8.07 48.42
C GLN A 807 11.60 8.14 48.89
N SER A 808 12.56 8.18 47.96
CA SER A 808 14.00 8.26 48.25
C SER A 808 14.60 9.68 48.16
N ALA A 809 13.79 10.69 47.82
CA ALA A 809 14.20 12.09 47.80
C ALA A 809 13.66 12.85 49.04
N PRO A 810 14.46 13.71 49.71
CA PRO A 810 14.00 14.45 50.88
C PRO A 810 12.99 15.53 50.51
N ALA A 811 11.91 15.64 51.29
CA ALA A 811 10.87 16.64 51.08
C ALA A 811 11.41 18.06 51.29
N VAL A 812 11.38 18.89 50.24
CA VAL A 812 11.62 20.33 50.32
C VAL A 812 10.29 21.02 50.67
N PRO A 813 10.23 21.89 51.68
CA PRO A 813 8.97 22.49 52.12
C PRO A 813 8.41 23.49 51.09
N ASP A 814 7.10 23.44 50.89
CA ASP A 814 6.39 24.33 49.97
C ASP A 814 6.59 25.82 50.32
N LYS A 815 6.89 26.61 49.28
CA LYS A 815 6.74 28.08 49.31
C LYS A 815 6.02 28.54 48.04
N PRO A 816 4.94 29.34 48.16
CA PRO A 816 4.18 29.80 47.00
C PRO A 816 5.00 30.79 46.18
N VAL A 817 5.35 30.43 44.94
CA VAL A 817 6.15 31.28 44.04
C VAL A 817 5.25 32.32 43.37
N ALA A 818 4.96 33.40 44.09
CA ALA A 818 4.29 34.57 43.54
C ALA A 818 5.20 35.30 42.53
N LYS A 819 4.98 35.10 41.22
CA LYS A 819 5.58 35.93 40.16
C LYS A 819 4.49 36.62 39.34
N LYS A 820 4.41 37.95 39.46
CA LYS A 820 3.51 38.79 38.65
C LYS A 820 3.92 38.76 37.17
N GLY A 821 3.22 37.96 36.37
CA GLY A 821 3.15 38.07 34.91
C GLY A 821 1.72 38.46 34.51
N LYS A 822 1.55 39.41 33.59
CA LYS A 822 0.22 39.84 33.15
C LYS A 822 -0.41 38.81 32.20
N GLY A 823 -1.71 38.55 32.38
CA GLY A 823 -2.59 38.10 31.29
C GLY A 823 -2.50 36.63 30.87
N LYS A 824 -2.84 35.71 31.77
CA LYS A 824 -3.51 34.44 31.40
C LYS A 824 -4.30 33.90 32.59
N VAL A 825 -5.59 33.62 32.40
CA VAL A 825 -6.42 32.96 33.41
C VAL A 825 -5.90 31.53 33.60
N GLY A 826 -5.66 31.15 34.85
CA GLY A 826 -5.17 29.82 35.20
C GLY A 826 -6.33 28.84 35.30
N VAL A 827 -6.48 27.95 34.31
CA VAL A 827 -7.43 26.83 34.39
C VAL A 827 -7.09 25.98 35.62
N SER A 828 -8.03 25.90 36.57
CA SER A 828 -7.87 25.15 37.81
C SER A 828 -8.07 23.65 37.54
N ILE A 829 -7.01 22.99 37.07
CA ILE A 829 -7.05 21.56 36.76
C ILE A 829 -7.19 20.75 38.07
N PRO A 830 -8.15 19.80 38.16
CA PRO A 830 -8.28 18.93 39.31
C PRO A 830 -7.00 18.13 39.59
N ASN A 831 -6.63 17.99 40.86
CA ASN A 831 -5.51 17.13 41.29
C ASN A 831 -5.98 15.73 41.75
N SER A 832 -7.25 15.38 41.52
CA SER A 832 -7.81 14.05 41.73
C SER A 832 -7.56 13.13 40.52
N LEU A 833 -7.52 11.82 40.77
CA LEU A 833 -7.56 10.81 39.72
C LEU A 833 -8.99 10.67 39.20
N ASN A 834 -9.16 10.58 37.88
CA ASN A 834 -10.44 10.28 37.25
C ASN A 834 -10.42 8.83 36.72
N PRO A 835 -11.20 7.89 37.27
CA PRO A 835 -11.16 6.50 36.82
C PRO A 835 -11.67 6.26 35.39
N LEU A 836 -12.27 7.26 34.72
CA LEU A 836 -12.55 7.19 33.28
C LEU A 836 -11.25 7.27 32.43
N ASP A 837 -10.17 7.83 32.95
CA ASP A 837 -8.90 8.01 32.24
C ASP A 837 -8.15 6.69 31.96
N GLN A 838 -8.58 5.56 32.55
CA GLN A 838 -8.07 4.23 32.22
C GLN A 838 -8.76 3.60 30.99
N THR A 839 -9.89 4.16 30.54
CA THR A 839 -10.78 3.61 29.50
C THR A 839 -10.48 4.19 28.11
N CYS A 840 -11.16 3.69 27.07
CA CYS A 840 -11.13 4.27 25.71
C CYS A 840 -12.06 5.49 25.53
N ILE A 841 -12.86 5.85 26.52
CA ILE A 841 -13.86 6.93 26.47
C ILE A 841 -13.12 8.27 26.33
N HIS A 842 -13.57 9.16 25.45
CA HIS A 842 -12.96 10.48 25.27
C HIS A 842 -13.44 11.46 26.36
N PRO A 843 -12.61 12.43 26.83
CA PRO A 843 -13.05 13.45 27.79
C PRO A 843 -14.29 14.24 27.39
N GLU A 844 -14.53 14.45 26.09
CA GLU A 844 -15.75 15.11 25.58
C GLU A 844 -17.04 14.33 25.88
N SER A 845 -16.93 13.03 26.21
CA SER A 845 -18.06 12.13 26.51
C SER A 845 -18.19 11.80 28.00
N TYR A 846 -17.41 12.43 28.89
CA TYR A 846 -17.42 12.10 30.33
C TYR A 846 -18.76 12.40 31.00
N ASN A 847 -19.41 13.51 30.65
CA ASN A 847 -20.75 13.84 31.16
C ASN A 847 -21.76 12.75 30.74
N VAL A 848 -21.73 12.31 29.47
CA VAL A 848 -22.58 11.23 28.95
C VAL A 848 -22.32 9.90 29.68
N ALA A 849 -21.05 9.55 29.91
CA ALA A 849 -20.68 8.35 30.66
C ALA A 849 -21.18 8.38 32.12
N GLN A 850 -21.18 9.56 32.76
CA GLN A 850 -21.77 9.75 34.09
C GLN A 850 -23.31 9.63 34.05
N ARG A 851 -23.99 10.28 33.08
CA ARG A 851 -25.44 10.14 32.85
C ARG A 851 -25.81 8.65 32.69
N PHE A 852 -25.03 7.89 31.92
CA PHE A 852 -25.25 6.46 31.70
C PHE A 852 -24.96 5.59 32.94
N LEU A 853 -23.90 5.87 33.70
CA LEU A 853 -23.60 5.17 34.96
C LEU A 853 -24.75 5.29 35.97
N SER A 854 -25.33 6.50 36.11
CA SER A 854 -26.53 6.71 36.93
C SER A 854 -27.74 5.91 36.41
N LEU A 855 -27.93 5.82 35.08
CA LEU A 855 -29.04 5.09 34.45
C LEU A 855 -28.96 3.56 34.61
N VAL A 856 -27.76 3.00 34.80
CA VAL A 856 -27.54 1.57 35.10
C VAL A 856 -27.39 1.26 36.60
N GLY A 857 -27.36 2.28 37.46
CA GLY A 857 -27.17 2.13 38.91
C GLY A 857 -25.73 1.79 39.33
N GLY A 858 -24.73 2.17 38.54
CA GLY A 858 -23.31 1.87 38.76
C GLY A 858 -22.48 3.06 39.25
N SER A 859 -21.36 2.79 39.94
CA SER A 859 -20.34 3.80 40.29
C SER A 859 -19.15 3.78 39.32
N VAL A 860 -18.46 4.93 39.23
CA VAL A 860 -17.20 5.10 38.51
C VAL A 860 -16.09 4.20 39.08
N ASP A 861 -16.15 3.85 40.37
CA ASP A 861 -15.21 2.91 41.02
C ASP A 861 -15.41 1.44 40.61
N GLN A 862 -16.51 1.13 39.91
CA GLN A 862 -16.88 -0.23 39.50
C GLN A 862 -16.47 -0.55 38.05
N ILE A 863 -15.74 0.34 37.37
CA ILE A 863 -15.29 0.16 35.98
C ILE A 863 -14.55 -1.18 35.81
N GLY A 864 -15.00 -1.96 34.82
CA GLY A 864 -14.46 -3.28 34.49
C GLY A 864 -14.82 -4.43 35.44
N ASN A 865 -15.50 -4.16 36.56
CA ASN A 865 -15.95 -5.20 37.50
C ASN A 865 -17.16 -5.97 36.94
N ALA A 866 -17.26 -7.26 37.29
CA ALA A 866 -18.34 -8.14 36.84
C ALA A 866 -19.75 -7.64 37.22
N CYS A 867 -19.89 -7.01 38.40
CA CYS A 867 -21.15 -6.40 38.86
C CYS A 867 -21.62 -5.29 37.89
N LEU A 868 -20.77 -4.32 37.57
CA LEU A 868 -21.12 -3.25 36.63
C LEU A 868 -21.44 -3.81 35.24
N ARG A 869 -20.65 -4.79 34.76
CA ARG A 869 -20.94 -5.46 33.49
C ARG A 869 -22.33 -6.10 33.48
N GLN A 870 -22.71 -6.79 34.56
CA GLN A 870 -24.04 -7.39 34.68
C GLN A 870 -25.17 -6.35 34.75
N CYS A 871 -24.97 -5.22 35.45
CA CYS A 871 -25.92 -4.11 35.46
C CYS A 871 -26.12 -3.50 34.05
N VAL A 872 -25.02 -3.24 33.33
CA VAL A 872 -25.04 -2.73 31.95
C VAL A 872 -25.71 -3.73 31.01
N GLU A 873 -25.31 -5.01 31.05
CA GLU A 873 -25.94 -6.07 30.25
C GLU A 873 -27.44 -6.21 30.51
N ASN A 874 -27.87 -6.17 31.77
CA ASN A 874 -29.28 -6.26 32.12
C ASN A 874 -30.07 -5.05 31.60
N LYS A 875 -29.48 -3.84 31.65
CA LYS A 875 -30.11 -2.64 31.11
C LYS A 875 -30.23 -2.68 29.58
N VAL A 876 -29.17 -3.11 28.88
CA VAL A 876 -29.14 -3.25 27.41
C VAL A 876 -30.04 -4.40 26.91
N LYS A 877 -30.32 -5.41 27.75
CA LYS A 877 -31.33 -6.45 27.47
C LYS A 877 -32.77 -5.95 27.71
N ALA A 878 -32.97 -4.93 28.54
CA ALA A 878 -34.29 -4.37 28.90
C ALA A 878 -34.69 -3.14 28.07
N SER A 879 -33.74 -2.44 27.45
CA SER A 879 -33.96 -1.30 26.55
C SER A 879 -32.84 -1.28 25.52
N CYS A 880 -33.15 -1.04 24.24
CA CYS A 880 -32.13 -1.14 23.20
C CYS A 880 -31.10 0.01 23.28
N VAL A 881 -29.95 -0.16 22.63
CA VAL A 881 -28.87 0.85 22.66
C VAL A 881 -29.37 2.20 22.11
N ASP A 882 -30.26 2.20 21.11
CA ASP A 882 -30.85 3.40 20.51
C ASP A 882 -31.84 4.14 21.43
N GLU A 883 -32.52 3.43 22.34
CA GLU A 883 -33.34 4.02 23.40
C GLU A 883 -32.46 4.60 24.51
N LEU A 884 -31.45 3.83 24.94
CA LEU A 884 -30.52 4.25 25.99
C LEU A 884 -29.68 5.44 25.54
N ALA A 885 -29.29 5.52 24.26
CA ALA A 885 -28.54 6.63 23.69
C ALA A 885 -29.34 7.93 23.69
N ARG A 886 -30.62 7.87 23.27
CA ARG A 886 -31.57 9.00 23.40
C ARG A 886 -31.79 9.39 24.87
N ALA A 887 -31.90 8.43 25.78
CA ALA A 887 -32.12 8.67 27.21
C ALA A 887 -30.93 9.34 27.93
N VAL A 888 -29.70 9.27 27.37
CA VAL A 888 -28.52 9.97 27.90
C VAL A 888 -28.04 11.11 27.00
N ASP A 889 -28.82 11.46 25.98
CA ASP A 889 -28.53 12.49 24.97
C ASP A 889 -27.17 12.27 24.30
N THR A 890 -27.10 11.22 23.46
CA THR A 890 -25.93 10.84 22.66
C THR A 890 -26.30 9.92 21.48
N THR A 891 -25.33 9.55 20.65
CA THR A 891 -25.52 8.65 19.49
C THR A 891 -25.25 7.17 19.85
N PRO A 892 -25.86 6.19 19.16
CA PRO A 892 -25.70 4.77 19.48
C PRO A 892 -24.24 4.29 19.47
N GLU A 893 -23.41 4.77 18.53
CA GLU A 893 -21.97 4.45 18.48
C GLU A 893 -21.21 5.01 19.67
N THR A 894 -21.55 6.22 20.10
CA THR A 894 -20.91 6.89 21.24
C THR A 894 -21.28 6.17 22.53
N LEU A 895 -22.56 5.78 22.68
CA LEU A 895 -22.98 4.96 23.82
C LEU A 895 -22.33 3.57 23.79
N GLN A 896 -22.25 2.90 22.64
CA GLN A 896 -21.57 1.60 22.56
C GLN A 896 -20.09 1.71 22.95
N LEU A 897 -19.40 2.78 22.56
CA LEU A 897 -18.00 3.02 22.97
C LEU A 897 -17.88 3.29 24.49
N ILE A 898 -18.89 3.93 25.09
CA ILE A 898 -18.99 4.10 26.55
C ILE A 898 -19.23 2.76 27.24
N ILE A 899 -20.17 1.94 26.75
CA ILE A 899 -20.46 0.59 27.24
C ILE A 899 -19.20 -0.28 27.19
N ASP A 900 -18.51 -0.30 26.04
CA ASP A 900 -17.24 -1.02 25.87
C ASP A 900 -16.20 -0.54 26.89
N GLY A 901 -16.01 0.78 27.02
CA GLY A 901 -15.04 1.38 27.93
C GLY A 901 -15.31 1.16 29.42
N LEU A 902 -16.58 1.10 29.84
CA LEU A 902 -16.99 0.85 31.23
C LEU A 902 -16.96 -0.65 31.59
N THR A 903 -17.18 -1.55 30.63
CA THR A 903 -17.31 -3.00 30.88
C THR A 903 -16.03 -3.79 30.63
N GLN A 904 -15.05 -3.24 29.91
CA GLN A 904 -13.71 -3.82 29.74
C GLN A 904 -12.97 -3.95 31.08
N PRO A 905 -12.31 -5.10 31.38
CA PRO A 905 -11.60 -5.29 32.64
C PRO A 905 -10.38 -4.37 32.78
N PRO A 906 -9.92 -4.05 34.00
CA PRO A 906 -8.71 -3.25 34.21
C PRO A 906 -7.49 -3.85 33.49
N GLY A 907 -6.77 -3.02 32.74
CA GLY A 907 -5.61 -3.48 31.94
C GLY A 907 -5.94 -4.21 30.63
N PHE A 908 -7.19 -4.18 30.16
CA PHE A 908 -7.59 -4.75 28.87
C PHE A 908 -6.70 -4.30 27.70
N ASP A 909 -6.42 -5.22 26.79
CA ASP A 909 -5.58 -5.02 25.61
C ASP A 909 -6.25 -5.70 24.41
N ILE A 910 -6.63 -4.93 23.40
CA ILE A 910 -7.40 -5.41 22.23
C ILE A 910 -6.69 -6.53 21.46
N ARG A 911 -5.37 -6.69 21.66
CA ARG A 911 -4.53 -7.71 21.01
C ARG A 911 -4.78 -9.12 21.51
N GLN A 912 -5.54 -9.31 22.59
CA GLN A 912 -6.04 -10.62 23.01
C GLN A 912 -6.79 -11.35 21.88
N ASN A 913 -7.46 -10.60 21.00
CA ASN A 913 -8.23 -11.12 19.87
C ASN A 913 -7.40 -11.47 18.61
N PHE A 914 -6.07 -11.32 18.65
CA PHE A 914 -5.16 -11.46 17.48
C PHE A 914 -4.25 -12.70 17.54
N GLY A 915 -4.59 -13.65 18.41
CA GLY A 915 -3.89 -14.93 18.56
C GLY A 915 -2.64 -14.84 19.45
N GLN A 916 -2.47 -15.84 20.32
CA GLN A 916 -1.38 -15.93 21.28
C GLN A 916 -0.05 -16.37 20.64
N ALA A 917 1.01 -16.45 21.45
CA ALA A 917 2.30 -17.00 21.05
C ALA A 917 2.33 -18.51 21.27
N ASP A 918 2.25 -19.29 20.17
CA ASP A 918 2.32 -20.75 20.21
C ASP A 918 3.79 -21.20 20.48
N PHE A 919 4.07 -21.60 21.72
CA PHE A 919 5.38 -22.13 22.12
C PHE A 919 5.49 -23.64 21.82
N LYS A 920 6.54 -24.03 21.08
CA LYS A 920 6.91 -25.41 20.74
C LYS A 920 7.72 -26.10 21.86
N ARG A 921 7.75 -27.43 21.81
CA ARG A 921 8.67 -28.32 22.57
C ARG A 921 9.38 -29.38 21.69
N GLY A 922 9.00 -29.51 20.42
CA GLY A 922 9.47 -30.54 19.48
C GLY A 922 9.67 -29.98 18.07
N ILE A 923 10.53 -30.61 17.27
CA ILE A 923 10.72 -30.33 15.84
C ILE A 923 9.65 -31.08 15.03
N VAL A 924 9.23 -30.53 13.90
CA VAL A 924 8.64 -31.29 12.78
C VAL A 924 9.50 -30.99 11.55
N SER A 925 9.90 -31.98 10.75
CA SER A 925 10.72 -31.74 9.56
C SER A 925 9.91 -31.79 8.27
N MET A 926 10.41 -31.15 7.20
CA MET A 926 9.78 -31.23 5.87
C MET A 926 9.77 -32.67 5.31
N SER A 927 10.68 -33.54 5.77
CA SER A 927 10.73 -34.98 5.47
C SER A 927 9.63 -35.80 6.15
N ASP A 928 9.03 -35.30 7.24
CA ASP A 928 7.93 -36.00 7.94
C ASP A 928 6.56 -35.72 7.30
N LEU A 929 6.50 -34.80 6.32
CA LEU A 929 5.26 -34.40 5.65
C LEU A 929 4.77 -35.45 4.66
N GLN A 930 3.66 -36.10 4.99
CA GLN A 930 2.92 -36.95 4.07
C GLN A 930 1.88 -36.13 3.30
N VAL A 931 1.73 -36.39 2.00
CA VAL A 931 0.64 -35.80 1.20
C VAL A 931 -0.71 -36.31 1.71
N GLY A 932 -1.67 -35.41 1.86
CA GLY A 932 -2.96 -35.68 2.50
C GLY A 932 -2.97 -35.46 4.02
N ALA A 933 -1.82 -35.31 4.67
CA ALA A 933 -1.75 -35.01 6.10
C ALA A 933 -2.47 -33.69 6.43
N VAL A 934 -3.18 -33.68 7.56
CA VAL A 934 -3.85 -32.50 8.12
C VAL A 934 -2.99 -31.96 9.26
N LEU A 935 -2.66 -30.68 9.19
CA LEU A 935 -1.75 -30.00 10.12
C LEU A 935 -2.34 -28.66 10.54
N THR A 936 -1.99 -28.20 11.73
CA THR A 936 -2.23 -26.82 12.16
C THR A 936 -1.00 -25.98 11.83
N GLY A 937 -1.23 -24.73 11.45
CA GLY A 937 -0.16 -23.78 11.13
C GLY A 937 -0.58 -22.34 11.34
N ARG A 938 0.38 -21.42 11.23
CA ARG A 938 0.16 -19.98 11.39
C ARG A 938 0.56 -19.26 10.10
N VAL A 939 -0.28 -18.34 9.62
CA VAL A 939 0.05 -17.52 8.46
C VAL A 939 1.22 -16.60 8.82
N ASP A 940 2.32 -16.61 8.07
CA ASP A 940 3.43 -15.65 8.24
C ASP A 940 3.25 -14.43 7.32
N ASN A 941 2.79 -14.66 6.08
CA ASN A 941 2.72 -13.64 5.04
C ASN A 941 1.55 -13.89 4.07
N THR A 942 0.84 -12.84 3.68
CA THR A 942 -0.24 -12.91 2.68
C THR A 942 0.13 -12.11 1.42
N THR A 943 -0.22 -12.67 0.26
CA THR A 943 0.04 -12.10 -1.06
C THR A 943 -1.18 -12.21 -1.99
N LEU A 944 -1.17 -11.48 -3.11
CA LEU A 944 -2.26 -11.42 -4.10
C LEU A 944 -2.55 -12.74 -4.86
N PHE A 945 -1.76 -13.78 -4.62
CA PHE A 945 -1.93 -15.12 -5.19
C PHE A 945 -2.12 -16.22 -4.12
N GLY A 946 -2.00 -15.91 -2.82
CA GLY A 946 -2.12 -16.90 -1.76
C GLY A 946 -1.50 -16.47 -0.43
N SER A 947 -1.65 -17.33 0.57
CA SER A 947 -1.13 -17.13 1.93
C SER A 947 -0.04 -18.15 2.24
N PHE A 948 1.08 -17.69 2.81
CA PHE A 948 2.19 -18.52 3.27
C PHE A 948 2.00 -18.85 4.75
N VAL A 949 2.02 -20.15 5.08
CA VAL A 949 1.72 -20.69 6.40
C VAL A 949 2.90 -21.50 6.91
N ASP A 950 3.45 -21.12 8.07
CA ASP A 950 4.34 -22.02 8.80
C ASP A 950 3.51 -23.14 9.45
N ILE A 951 3.79 -24.37 9.03
CA ILE A 951 3.23 -25.61 9.60
C ILE A 951 4.23 -26.29 10.54
N GLY A 952 5.24 -25.55 11.02
CA GLY A 952 6.24 -26.01 12.00
C GLY A 952 7.51 -26.60 11.40
N VAL A 953 7.65 -26.63 10.06
CA VAL A 953 8.66 -27.41 9.30
C VAL A 953 9.82 -26.60 8.71
N GLY A 954 9.95 -25.32 9.07
CA GLY A 954 11.07 -24.48 8.65
C GLY A 954 11.06 -24.03 7.18
N ARG A 955 10.03 -24.35 6.40
CA ARG A 955 9.61 -23.61 5.18
C ARG A 955 8.09 -23.42 5.23
N ALA A 956 7.63 -22.21 4.95
CA ALA A 956 6.19 -21.93 4.88
C ALA A 956 5.57 -22.56 3.62
N GLY A 957 4.44 -23.24 3.79
CA GLY A 957 3.65 -23.77 2.68
C GLY A 957 2.70 -22.73 2.09
N LEU A 958 2.44 -22.79 0.79
CA LEU A 958 1.58 -21.85 0.08
C LEU A 958 0.16 -22.43 -0.05
N ILE A 959 -0.81 -21.79 0.61
CA ILE A 959 -2.22 -21.92 0.22
C ILE A 959 -2.46 -20.98 -0.96
N HIS A 960 -2.58 -21.52 -2.17
CA HIS A 960 -2.93 -20.72 -3.36
C HIS A 960 -4.38 -20.20 -3.25
N LYS A 961 -4.67 -19.03 -3.82
CA LYS A 961 -5.98 -18.37 -3.65
C LYS A 961 -7.19 -19.15 -4.17
N SER A 962 -7.01 -20.15 -5.03
CA SER A 962 -8.09 -21.09 -5.42
C SER A 962 -8.55 -21.99 -4.28
N ASN A 963 -7.70 -22.18 -3.26
CA ASN A 963 -7.89 -23.14 -2.18
C ASN A 963 -8.49 -22.46 -0.92
N ILE A 964 -8.55 -21.12 -0.93
CA ILE A 964 -9.21 -20.29 0.09
C ILE A 964 -10.61 -19.95 -0.44
N THR A 965 -11.63 -20.67 0.02
CA THR A 965 -13.02 -20.52 -0.43
C THR A 965 -13.90 -19.97 0.69
N LEU A 966 -15.01 -19.29 0.34
CA LEU A 966 -15.83 -18.51 1.31
C LEU A 966 -16.48 -19.38 2.40
N ASP A 967 -16.79 -20.63 2.09
CA ASP A 967 -17.28 -21.66 3.01
C ASP A 967 -16.28 -21.94 4.15
N LYS A 968 -14.99 -22.06 3.80
CA LYS A 968 -13.87 -22.33 4.73
C LYS A 968 -13.50 -21.15 5.64
N LEU A 969 -13.99 -19.94 5.32
CA LEU A 969 -13.73 -18.72 6.07
C LEU A 969 -14.83 -18.44 7.12
N PRO A 970 -14.48 -17.95 8.32
CA PRO A 970 -15.44 -17.50 9.33
C PRO A 970 -16.42 -16.45 8.80
N VAL A 971 -17.64 -16.41 9.33
CA VAL A 971 -18.70 -15.47 8.88
C VAL A 971 -18.25 -14.01 8.99
N SER A 972 -17.47 -13.66 10.02
CA SER A 972 -16.84 -12.34 10.23
C SER A 972 -15.65 -12.03 9.29
N GLN A 973 -15.24 -12.99 8.45
CA GLN A 973 -14.22 -12.84 7.42
C GLN A 973 -14.79 -12.95 6.00
N ARG A 974 -15.98 -13.53 5.80
CA ARG A 974 -16.65 -13.64 4.48
C ARG A 974 -16.94 -12.31 3.78
N ARG A 975 -16.94 -11.18 4.50
CA ARG A 975 -17.02 -9.81 3.94
C ARG A 975 -15.67 -9.17 3.60
N ARG A 976 -14.55 -9.76 4.04
CA ARG A 976 -13.18 -9.35 3.66
C ARG A 976 -12.78 -10.07 2.37
N SER A 977 -11.82 -9.51 1.65
CA SER A 977 -11.42 -9.93 0.30
C SER A 977 -10.66 -11.26 0.24
N LEU A 978 -11.35 -12.38 0.51
CA LEU A 978 -10.95 -13.78 0.24
C LEU A 978 -9.57 -14.23 0.76
N ALA A 979 -8.95 -13.45 1.65
CA ALA A 979 -7.57 -13.67 2.09
C ALA A 979 -7.50 -13.84 3.61
N LEU A 980 -6.80 -14.90 4.02
CA LEU A 980 -6.20 -15.03 5.34
C LEU A 980 -5.16 -13.90 5.55
N GLY A 981 -4.74 -13.66 6.78
CA GLY A 981 -3.72 -12.66 7.12
C GLY A 981 -2.71 -13.13 8.14
N PRO A 982 -1.51 -12.54 8.20
CA PRO A 982 -0.46 -12.93 9.14
C PRO A 982 -0.92 -13.07 10.58
N GLY A 983 -0.39 -14.05 11.30
CA GLY A 983 -0.75 -14.34 12.68
C GLY A 983 -2.04 -15.17 12.86
N GLU A 984 -2.88 -15.35 11.83
CA GLU A 984 -4.06 -16.23 11.90
C GLU A 984 -3.65 -17.70 11.98
N ARG A 985 -4.35 -18.48 12.81
CA ARG A 985 -4.17 -19.93 12.96
C ARG A 985 -5.09 -20.65 12.00
N VAL A 986 -4.57 -21.64 11.28
CA VAL A 986 -5.31 -22.37 10.24
C VAL A 986 -5.07 -23.86 10.35
N GLU A 987 -6.10 -24.64 10.02
CA GLU A 987 -5.98 -26.07 9.77
C GLU A 987 -5.90 -26.27 8.24
N VAL A 988 -4.86 -26.98 7.80
CA VAL A 988 -4.47 -27.11 6.39
C VAL A 988 -4.22 -28.57 6.02
N ARG A 989 -4.45 -28.91 4.76
CA ARG A 989 -4.07 -30.22 4.19
C ARG A 989 -2.87 -30.07 3.26
N VAL A 990 -1.89 -30.95 3.39
CA VAL A 990 -0.74 -31.03 2.47
C VAL A 990 -1.22 -31.56 1.12
N LEU A 991 -1.12 -30.75 0.05
CA LEU A 991 -1.47 -31.15 -1.31
C LEU A 991 -0.27 -31.73 -2.07
N ASN A 992 0.92 -31.13 -1.92
CA ASN A 992 2.16 -31.66 -2.46
C ASN A 992 3.37 -31.16 -1.67
N VAL A 993 4.46 -31.93 -1.75
CA VAL A 993 5.77 -31.62 -1.16
C VAL A 993 6.82 -31.80 -2.25
N ASP A 994 7.49 -30.71 -2.62
CA ASP A 994 8.59 -30.68 -3.57
C ASP A 994 9.88 -30.42 -2.79
N LEU A 995 10.59 -31.50 -2.46
CA LEU A 995 11.83 -31.46 -1.70
C LEU A 995 12.98 -30.79 -2.47
N GLN A 996 13.02 -30.93 -3.81
CA GLN A 996 14.09 -30.36 -4.63
C GLN A 996 14.01 -28.83 -4.73
N ARG A 997 12.80 -28.27 -4.76
CA ARG A 997 12.56 -26.82 -4.84
C ARG A 997 12.17 -26.21 -3.49
N GLY A 998 12.11 -27.01 -2.43
CA GLY A 998 11.71 -26.58 -1.09
C GLY A 998 10.29 -26.00 -1.02
N ARG A 999 9.32 -26.58 -1.73
CA ARG A 999 7.94 -26.07 -1.81
C ARG A 999 6.94 -27.02 -1.18
N ILE A 1000 5.95 -26.47 -0.49
CA ILE A 1000 4.82 -27.19 0.07
C ILE A 1000 3.55 -26.50 -0.43
N GLY A 1001 2.69 -27.22 -1.14
CA GLY A 1001 1.37 -26.74 -1.52
C GLY A 1001 0.33 -27.15 -0.49
N LEU A 1002 -0.53 -26.21 -0.10
CA LEU A 1002 -1.53 -26.42 0.94
C LEU A 1002 -2.96 -26.15 0.44
N ASP A 1003 -3.91 -26.92 0.96
CA ASP A 1003 -5.33 -26.59 0.96
C ASP A 1003 -5.74 -26.04 2.33
N LEU A 1004 -6.59 -25.02 2.37
CA LEU A 1004 -7.22 -24.61 3.63
C LEU A 1004 -8.30 -25.64 3.98
N ILE A 1005 -8.46 -25.98 5.25
CA ILE A 1005 -9.66 -26.68 5.74
C ILE A 1005 -10.56 -25.66 6.45
N ARG A 1006 -10.02 -24.95 7.44
CA ARG A 1006 -10.71 -23.91 8.20
C ARG A 1006 -9.72 -22.97 8.89
N VAL A 1007 -10.18 -21.75 9.18
CA VAL A 1007 -9.51 -20.87 10.15
C VAL A 1007 -9.86 -21.33 11.56
N LEU A 1008 -8.86 -21.40 12.44
CA LEU A 1008 -9.03 -21.71 13.85
C LEU A 1008 -9.17 -20.39 14.63
N GLN A 1009 -10.10 -20.36 15.59
CA GLN A 1009 -10.29 -19.23 16.52
C GLN A 1009 -9.32 -19.33 17.70
#